data_AF-A0A5J9VVT5-F1
#
_entry.id   AF-A0A5J9VVT5-F1
#
_cell.length_a   1.000
_cell.length_b   1.000
_cell.length_c   1.000
_cell.angle_alpha   90.00
_cell.angle_beta   90.00
_cell.angle_gamma   90.00
#
_symmetry.space_group_name_H-M   'P 1'
#
loop_
_entity.id
_entity.type
_entity.pdbx_description
1 polymer ?
#
loop_
_entity_poly.entity_id
_entity_poly.type
_entity_poly.pdbx_seq_one_letter_code
_entity_poly.pdbx_strand_id
1 'polypeptide(L)'
;MLESRSTVVVDAVVYFLYNSMYFGDFYPHIDPDCIASFDLEREEWRDLPGPISSSLAMDEGEDMYQYISMWPRLTLSELKGSLVLSYYLRCQSDVWFLTDVESGLWVKEYSINTVSTTKGMIETHCIKPLVVLSDGRLVVHLIPTGLLLIYDPRTNNFDEVRTGYIDGVAMYTGSVLSLPNEERQIEPRSATAAAFGVALLHNRLGDMIKKPNKVNHRKASMKKTIVLYPGLFVSHFAPMMQLADFFVEEGYAVAVALIDITMDHDVALATAVGRIIASAKPSITVHRLPRIQDPPAITNDERMLLGYYETIRRYNEPLREFLCSLQPRTSIHTVVVDAPSVDALDVTRELRVPAYTFFATNASAVAVFLQLPWILRSEGRQPSFRELAEVDASLDIPGVPLMPVSHLMGQYLEDPESEMYKVMMGVTRRNPEPDGIVVNTVASLEPRAVAALGDPRLLPASVCKRTPPVYCVGPLVAAPGETKGEHECLAWLDKQPERSVVFLCFGILGEVCHTEEQLKEIALGLESSRHRFLWVVRAPISKELPESTHGNPDLDALLPDGFLERTKGRGLVVKMWAPQVEVLRHRATGLFVTHCGWNSAFEAITAGVPMICWPLYAEQKMNKVFMVEEARIGVEVVGWQQGLVSAEEVEAKVRLVMESEEGERLRARVAEHRDVAAVAWKRGGSSRAAFGQLLSDAGNLCPEQTLA
;
A
#
# COMPACT_ATOMS: atom_id res chain seq x y z
N MET A 1 15.40 -2.21 -17.07
CA MET A 1 14.71 -0.95 -16.71
C MET A 1 15.82 0.03 -16.36
N LEU A 2 15.96 1.13 -17.10
CA LEU A 2 17.03 2.13 -16.90
C LEU A 2 16.62 3.04 -15.75
N GLU A 3 17.30 2.93 -14.60
CA GLU A 3 17.05 3.77 -13.44
C GLU A 3 18.03 4.96 -13.46
N SER A 4 17.52 6.19 -13.65
CA SER A 4 18.35 7.40 -13.68
C SER A 4 18.55 7.93 -12.25
N ARG A 5 19.79 7.95 -11.75
CA ARG A 5 20.11 8.39 -10.38
C ARG A 5 20.43 9.88 -10.28
N SER A 6 20.96 10.46 -11.36
CA SER A 6 21.38 11.85 -11.41
C SER A 6 21.01 12.44 -12.77
N THR A 7 20.40 13.62 -12.73
CA THR A 7 19.97 14.34 -13.94
C THR A 7 20.38 15.79 -13.83
N VAL A 8 20.85 16.36 -14.93
CA VAL A 8 21.24 17.77 -15.01
C VAL A 8 20.91 18.34 -16.38
N VAL A 9 20.62 19.63 -16.45
CA VAL A 9 20.38 20.34 -17.71
C VAL A 9 21.53 21.30 -17.96
N VAL A 10 22.15 21.22 -19.13
CA VAL A 10 23.19 22.16 -19.61
C VAL A 10 22.80 22.58 -21.02
N ASP A 11 22.71 23.88 -21.29
CA ASP A 11 22.40 24.43 -22.62
C ASP A 11 21.23 23.74 -23.36
N ALA A 12 20.09 23.60 -22.68
CA ALA A 12 18.87 22.94 -23.19
C ALA A 12 19.01 21.43 -23.49
N VAL A 13 20.09 20.79 -23.05
CA VAL A 13 20.27 19.34 -23.12
C VAL A 13 20.12 18.74 -21.73
N VAL A 14 19.27 17.71 -21.58
CA VAL A 14 19.09 16.96 -20.34
C VAL A 14 20.00 15.76 -20.34
N TYR A 15 20.89 15.65 -19.36
CA TYR A 15 21.81 14.53 -19.19
C TYR A 15 21.35 13.63 -18.05
N PHE A 16 21.36 12.32 -18.29
CA PHE A 16 20.95 11.26 -17.37
C PHE A 16 22.12 10.32 -17.14
N LEU A 17 22.53 10.13 -15.89
CA LEU A 17 23.44 9.05 -15.52
C LEU A 17 22.61 7.77 -15.35
N TYR A 18 22.81 6.76 -16.21
CA TYR A 18 21.94 5.58 -16.32
C TYR A 18 22.69 4.25 -16.32
N ASN A 19 22.07 3.19 -15.78
CA ASN A 19 22.68 1.86 -15.68
C ASN A 19 22.30 0.99 -16.88
N SER A 20 23.30 0.61 -17.67
CA SER A 20 23.19 -0.39 -18.74
C SER A 20 23.55 -1.78 -18.19
N MET A 21 22.59 -2.46 -17.51
CA MET A 21 22.65 -3.92 -17.38
C MET A 21 21.86 -4.54 -18.55
N TYR A 22 22.54 -4.85 -19.66
CA TYR A 22 21.95 -5.65 -20.73
C TYR A 22 21.82 -7.11 -20.25
N PHE A 23 20.58 -7.55 -20.00
CA PHE A 23 20.26 -8.97 -19.89
C PHE A 23 20.19 -9.56 -21.31
N GLY A 24 21.31 -10.08 -21.81
CA GLY A 24 21.40 -10.82 -23.08
C GLY A 24 22.64 -11.70 -23.11
N ASP A 25 22.54 -12.88 -23.73
CA ASP A 25 23.45 -14.04 -23.63
C ASP A 25 24.91 -13.88 -24.16
N PHE A 26 25.48 -12.69 -24.23
CA PHE A 26 26.89 -12.50 -24.56
C PHE A 26 27.44 -11.31 -23.77
N TYR A 27 28.38 -11.55 -22.85
CA TYR A 27 29.07 -10.52 -22.05
C TYR A 27 29.47 -9.29 -22.88
N PRO A 28 28.88 -8.10 -22.66
CA PRO A 28 29.42 -6.85 -23.15
C PRO A 28 29.83 -5.95 -21.98
N HIS A 29 30.86 -5.13 -22.22
CA HIS A 29 31.45 -4.19 -21.27
C HIS A 29 30.39 -3.38 -20.48
N ILE A 30 30.54 -3.36 -19.14
CA ILE A 30 29.69 -2.56 -18.24
C ILE A 30 30.43 -1.25 -17.98
N ASP A 31 29.99 -0.15 -18.61
CA ASP A 31 30.54 1.18 -18.37
C ASP A 31 29.79 1.86 -17.21
N PRO A 32 30.43 2.12 -16.04
CA PRO A 32 29.74 2.57 -14.83
C PRO A 32 29.28 4.03 -14.90
N ASP A 33 29.73 4.79 -15.89
CA ASP A 33 29.50 6.22 -16.07
C ASP A 33 28.83 6.55 -17.42
N CYS A 34 27.99 5.64 -17.95
CA CYS A 34 27.16 5.93 -19.11
C CYS A 34 26.23 7.12 -18.87
N ILE A 35 26.30 8.11 -19.76
CA ILE A 35 25.46 9.30 -19.73
C ILE A 35 24.59 9.34 -20.98
N ALA A 36 23.27 9.37 -20.81
CA ALA A 36 22.35 9.60 -21.92
C ALA A 36 22.04 11.08 -21.93
N SER A 37 21.92 11.65 -23.11
CA SER A 37 21.53 13.05 -23.29
C SER A 37 20.29 13.11 -24.16
N PHE A 38 19.39 14.03 -23.81
CA PHE A 38 18.21 14.37 -24.58
C PHE A 38 18.23 15.86 -24.88
N ASP A 39 18.40 16.20 -26.16
CA ASP A 39 18.38 17.57 -26.65
C ASP A 39 16.93 18.07 -26.70
N LEU A 40 16.57 19.06 -25.89
CA LEU A 40 15.19 19.56 -25.80
C LEU A 40 14.78 20.37 -27.04
N GLU A 41 15.73 20.87 -27.82
CA GLU A 41 15.44 21.65 -29.03
C GLU A 41 15.29 20.74 -30.26
N ARG A 42 16.07 19.67 -30.32
CA ARG A 42 16.08 18.72 -31.45
C ARG A 42 15.25 17.46 -31.19
N GLU A 43 14.85 17.22 -29.95
CA GLU A 43 14.17 16.00 -29.49
C GLU A 43 14.97 14.71 -29.81
N GLU A 44 16.30 14.80 -29.77
CA GLU A 44 17.22 13.71 -30.10
C GLU A 44 17.87 13.10 -28.85
N TRP A 45 17.98 11.77 -28.82
CA TRP A 45 18.76 11.03 -27.83
C TRP A 45 20.20 10.79 -28.32
N ARG A 46 21.17 10.93 -27.42
CA ARG A 46 22.58 10.56 -27.69
C ARG A 46 23.21 9.96 -26.44
N ASP A 47 24.03 8.94 -26.64
CA ASP A 47 24.85 8.36 -25.57
C ASP A 47 26.22 9.04 -25.55
N LEU A 48 26.71 9.31 -24.35
CA LEU A 48 28.00 9.94 -24.09
C LEU A 48 28.79 9.05 -23.12
N PRO A 49 30.02 8.65 -23.50
CA PRO A 49 30.90 7.94 -22.58
C PRO A 49 31.40 8.90 -21.50
N GLY A 50 31.48 8.41 -20.26
CA GLY A 50 32.09 9.17 -19.18
C GLY A 50 33.63 9.06 -19.13
N PRO A 51 34.28 9.86 -18.27
CA PRO A 51 35.74 9.92 -18.12
C PRO A 51 36.38 8.68 -17.49
N ILE A 52 35.59 7.85 -16.79
CA ILE A 52 36.07 6.72 -15.99
C ILE A 52 36.17 5.47 -16.86
N SER A 53 35.12 5.16 -17.63
CA SER A 53 35.14 4.07 -18.62
C SER A 53 36.18 4.30 -19.72
N SER A 54 36.35 5.54 -20.17
CA SER A 54 37.35 5.90 -21.19
C SER A 54 38.82 5.80 -20.73
N SER A 55 39.10 5.70 -19.43
CA SER A 55 40.46 5.65 -18.87
C SER A 55 40.86 4.32 -18.22
N LEU A 56 39.91 3.41 -18.00
CA LEU A 56 40.14 2.08 -17.40
C LEU A 56 40.34 1.01 -18.48
N ALA A 57 41.59 0.73 -18.85
CA ALA A 57 41.92 -0.50 -19.59
C ALA A 57 42.04 -1.67 -18.60
N MET A 58 41.04 -2.55 -18.51
CA MET A 58 41.04 -3.66 -17.54
C MET A 58 40.68 -5.00 -18.19
N ASP A 59 41.43 -6.04 -17.80
CA ASP A 59 41.42 -7.41 -18.32
C ASP A 59 40.15 -8.20 -17.98
N GLU A 60 39.78 -9.11 -18.88
CA GLU A 60 38.64 -10.01 -18.77
C GLU A 60 38.82 -11.02 -17.62
N GLY A 61 38.07 -10.87 -16.52
CA GLY A 61 37.89 -11.99 -15.57
C GLY A 61 37.54 -11.69 -14.12
N GLU A 62 37.72 -10.47 -13.61
CA GLU A 62 37.41 -10.16 -12.21
C GLU A 62 36.56 -8.88 -12.07
N ASP A 63 35.59 -8.93 -11.13
CA ASP A 63 34.96 -7.80 -10.45
C ASP A 63 33.70 -7.07 -10.99
N MET A 64 32.61 -7.80 -11.29
CA MET A 64 31.24 -7.21 -11.32
C MET A 64 30.87 -6.50 -9.98
N TYR A 65 31.37 -7.00 -8.85
CA TYR A 65 31.13 -6.42 -7.53
C TYR A 65 31.80 -5.04 -7.33
N GLN A 66 32.96 -4.77 -7.96
CA GLN A 66 33.55 -3.43 -7.92
C GLN A 66 32.69 -2.43 -8.69
N TYR A 67 32.14 -2.80 -9.86
CA TYR A 67 31.26 -1.93 -10.65
C TYR A 67 30.00 -1.51 -9.88
N ILE A 68 29.30 -2.46 -9.26
CA ILE A 68 28.10 -2.18 -8.45
C ILE A 68 28.45 -1.24 -7.28
N SER A 69 29.65 -1.37 -6.71
CA SER A 69 30.12 -0.52 -5.61
C SER A 69 30.52 0.91 -6.03
N MET A 70 30.84 1.14 -7.31
CA MET A 70 31.19 2.46 -7.84
C MET A 70 29.95 3.31 -8.14
N TRP A 71 28.87 2.68 -8.62
CA TRP A 71 27.60 3.32 -8.96
C TRP A 71 27.10 4.34 -7.91
N PRO A 72 27.07 4.00 -6.61
CA PRO A 72 26.59 4.93 -5.60
C PRO A 72 27.51 6.10 -5.31
N ARG A 73 28.61 6.28 -6.05
CA ARG A 73 29.65 7.28 -5.82
C ARG A 73 29.80 8.30 -6.97
N LEU A 74 28.91 8.25 -7.97
CA LEU A 74 28.89 9.14 -9.13
C LEU A 74 27.75 10.15 -9.05
N THR A 75 28.01 11.40 -9.44
CA THR A 75 26.99 12.46 -9.53
C THR A 75 27.21 13.38 -10.73
N LEU A 76 26.12 13.85 -11.36
CA LEU A 76 26.14 14.88 -12.39
C LEU A 76 25.79 16.26 -11.81
N SER A 77 26.46 17.29 -12.32
CA SER A 77 26.26 18.70 -11.96
C SER A 77 26.48 19.61 -13.18
N GLU A 78 25.96 20.83 -13.12
CA GLU A 78 26.24 21.88 -14.10
C GLU A 78 27.12 22.90 -13.40
N LEU A 79 28.29 23.20 -13.96
CA LEU A 79 29.16 24.26 -13.46
C LEU A 79 29.67 25.09 -14.64
N LYS A 80 29.45 26.40 -14.58
CA LYS A 80 29.94 27.37 -15.58
C LYS A 80 29.47 27.08 -17.03
N GLY A 81 28.29 26.52 -17.20
CA GLY A 81 27.74 26.11 -18.49
C GLY A 81 28.33 24.80 -19.02
N SER A 82 28.99 24.01 -18.17
CA SER A 82 29.56 22.71 -18.57
C SER A 82 28.94 21.57 -17.78
N LEU A 83 28.80 20.42 -18.45
CA LEU A 83 28.45 19.16 -17.81
C LEU A 83 29.62 18.68 -16.95
N VAL A 84 29.34 18.34 -15.69
CA VAL A 84 30.34 17.92 -14.73
C VAL A 84 29.97 16.57 -14.13
N LEU A 85 30.92 15.63 -14.16
CA LEU A 85 30.82 14.34 -13.46
C LEU A 85 31.76 14.35 -12.26
N SER A 86 31.24 14.00 -11.08
CA SER A 86 32.03 13.85 -9.86
C SER A 86 32.03 12.39 -9.40
N TYR A 87 33.21 11.87 -9.08
CA TYR A 87 33.43 10.51 -8.60
C TYR A 87 34.17 10.50 -7.27
N TYR A 88 33.58 9.87 -6.25
CA TYR A 88 34.18 9.74 -4.93
C TYR A 88 34.82 8.37 -4.70
N LEU A 89 36.08 8.34 -4.28
CA LEU A 89 36.82 7.13 -3.93
C LEU A 89 37.81 7.40 -2.79
N ARG A 90 37.75 6.59 -1.71
CA ARG A 90 38.73 6.58 -0.60
C ARG A 90 39.09 8.00 -0.07
N CYS A 91 38.06 8.81 0.20
CA CYS A 91 38.18 10.19 0.71
C CYS A 91 38.70 11.23 -0.29
N GLN A 92 38.68 10.91 -1.58
CA GLN A 92 38.96 11.84 -2.67
C GLN A 92 37.77 11.90 -3.63
N SER A 93 37.36 13.09 -4.05
CA SER A 93 36.39 13.29 -5.13
C SER A 93 37.03 13.97 -6.31
N ASP A 94 37.15 13.27 -7.44
CA ASP A 94 37.61 13.85 -8.69
C ASP A 94 36.43 14.47 -9.45
N VAL A 95 36.61 15.69 -9.96
CA VAL A 95 35.60 16.47 -10.66
C VAL A 95 36.05 16.70 -12.10
N TRP A 96 35.30 16.16 -13.03
CA TRP A 96 35.60 16.15 -14.47
C TRP A 96 34.61 17.06 -15.21
N PHE A 97 35.14 17.92 -16.06
CA PHE A 97 34.38 18.82 -16.92
C PHE A 97 34.37 18.26 -18.34
N LEU A 98 33.19 18.19 -18.95
CA LEU A 98 33.06 17.90 -20.37
C LEU A 98 33.45 19.15 -21.14
N THR A 99 34.59 19.09 -21.83
CA THR A 99 35.18 20.22 -22.57
C THR A 99 34.84 20.20 -24.05
N ASP A 100 34.53 19.02 -24.59
CA ASP A 100 34.06 18.83 -25.95
C ASP A 100 32.99 17.73 -25.96
N VAL A 101 31.75 18.12 -26.25
CA VAL A 101 30.59 17.22 -26.32
C VAL A 101 30.67 16.31 -27.55
N GLU A 102 31.23 16.78 -28.67
CA GLU A 102 31.27 16.01 -29.91
C GLU A 102 32.29 14.87 -29.83
N SER A 103 33.44 15.12 -29.19
CA SER A 103 34.48 14.11 -29.01
C SER A 103 34.35 13.32 -27.70
N GLY A 104 33.44 13.70 -26.80
CA GLY A 104 33.35 13.13 -25.45
C GLY A 104 34.60 13.40 -24.58
N LEU A 105 35.28 14.54 -24.78
CA LEU A 105 36.52 14.85 -24.08
C LEU A 105 36.26 15.45 -22.69
N TRP A 106 36.70 14.72 -21.67
CA TRP A 106 36.63 15.14 -20.28
C TRP A 106 37.99 15.60 -19.75
N VAL A 107 38.00 16.71 -19.02
CA VAL A 107 39.19 17.23 -18.32
C VAL A 107 38.94 17.23 -16.83
N LYS A 108 39.83 16.61 -16.06
CA LYS A 108 39.80 16.69 -14.60
C LYS A 108 40.31 18.05 -14.14
N GLU A 109 39.44 18.86 -13.55
CA GLU A 109 39.81 20.19 -13.05
C GLU A 109 40.05 20.23 -11.54
N TYR A 110 39.38 19.38 -10.77
CA TYR A 110 39.52 19.37 -9.31
C TYR A 110 39.66 17.95 -8.75
N SER A 111 40.43 17.84 -7.66
CA SER A 111 40.54 16.64 -6.83
C SER A 111 40.36 17.06 -5.37
N ILE A 112 39.17 16.83 -4.84
CA ILE A 112 38.73 17.28 -3.52
C ILE A 112 39.07 16.21 -2.48
N ASN A 113 39.94 16.51 -1.51
CA ASN A 113 40.30 15.57 -0.44
C ASN A 113 39.51 15.87 0.84
N THR A 114 38.71 14.92 1.32
CA THR A 114 37.81 15.07 2.49
C THR A 114 38.37 14.49 3.80
N VAL A 115 39.64 14.08 3.84
CA VAL A 115 40.24 13.46 5.04
C VAL A 115 40.18 14.38 6.27
N SER A 116 40.26 15.69 6.09
CA SER A 116 40.20 16.67 7.19
C SER A 116 38.80 16.91 7.75
N THR A 117 37.75 16.64 6.97
CA THR A 117 36.35 16.94 7.30
C THR A 117 35.57 15.75 7.87
N THR A 118 36.00 14.51 7.63
CA THR A 118 35.17 13.31 7.93
C THR A 118 35.49 12.57 9.23
N LYS A 119 36.51 12.97 10.03
CA LYS A 119 36.85 12.43 11.39
C LYS A 119 36.37 10.97 11.67
N GLY A 120 36.68 10.03 10.78
CA GLY A 120 36.39 8.60 10.99
C GLY A 120 34.99 8.10 10.60
N MET A 121 34.17 8.86 9.87
CA MET A 121 32.94 8.33 9.26
C MET A 121 33.22 7.56 7.96
N ILE A 122 32.65 6.35 7.87
CA ILE A 122 32.91 5.30 6.87
C ILE A 122 32.48 5.71 5.44
N GLU A 123 33.39 5.51 4.48
CA GLU A 123 33.32 5.18 3.02
C GLU A 123 32.13 5.53 2.08
N THR A 124 31.07 6.25 2.48
CA THR A 124 29.82 6.37 1.67
C THR A 124 29.42 7.79 1.22
N HIS A 125 30.35 8.75 1.22
CA HIS A 125 30.02 10.14 0.88
C HIS A 125 29.98 10.37 -0.65
N CYS A 126 28.85 10.83 -1.19
CA CYS A 126 28.84 11.51 -2.49
C CYS A 126 29.02 13.00 -2.29
N ILE A 127 29.98 13.61 -3.00
CA ILE A 127 30.16 15.05 -3.05
C ILE A 127 29.57 15.54 -4.37
N LYS A 128 28.56 16.40 -4.29
CA LYS A 128 27.99 17.06 -5.46
C LYS A 128 28.46 18.51 -5.49
N PRO A 129 29.33 18.92 -6.44
CA PRO A 129 29.67 20.32 -6.61
C PRO A 129 28.47 21.09 -7.16
N LEU A 130 28.20 22.27 -6.61
CA LEU A 130 27.00 23.04 -6.91
C LEU A 130 27.28 24.33 -7.65
N VAL A 131 28.38 25.02 -7.29
CA VAL A 131 28.78 26.25 -7.97
C VAL A 131 30.27 26.51 -7.79
N VAL A 132 30.89 27.12 -8.79
CA VAL A 132 32.24 27.69 -8.68
C VAL A 132 32.11 29.19 -8.42
N LEU A 133 32.64 29.66 -7.30
CA LEU A 133 32.68 31.06 -6.92
C LEU A 133 33.64 31.85 -7.83
N SER A 134 33.44 33.16 -7.93
CA SER A 134 34.26 34.04 -8.76
C SER A 134 35.75 34.05 -8.40
N ASP A 135 36.10 33.64 -7.17
CA ASP A 135 37.48 33.54 -6.68
C ASP A 135 38.12 32.16 -6.91
N GLY A 136 37.38 31.21 -7.49
CA GLY A 136 37.84 29.86 -7.85
C GLY A 136 37.51 28.77 -6.81
N ARG A 137 36.85 29.10 -5.69
CA ARG A 137 36.39 28.12 -4.69
C ARG A 137 35.12 27.41 -5.13
N LEU A 138 34.89 26.20 -4.63
CA LEU A 138 33.74 25.35 -4.96
C LEU A 138 32.76 25.28 -3.79
N VAL A 139 31.47 25.51 -4.03
CA VAL A 139 30.44 25.12 -3.07
C VAL A 139 30.08 23.66 -3.35
N VAL A 140 30.19 22.81 -2.33
CA VAL A 140 29.95 21.38 -2.45
C VAL A 140 28.89 20.93 -1.44
N HIS A 141 28.04 20.00 -1.88
CA HIS A 141 27.04 19.34 -1.06
C HIS A 141 27.49 17.92 -0.71
N LEU A 142 27.58 17.63 0.59
CA LEU A 142 27.80 16.29 1.12
C LEU A 142 26.45 15.60 1.27
N ILE A 143 26.09 14.79 0.28
CA ILE A 143 24.72 14.26 0.12
C ILE A 143 24.21 13.49 1.36
N PRO A 144 24.97 12.59 2.02
CA PRO A 144 24.45 11.86 3.17
C PRO A 144 24.25 12.71 4.44
N THR A 145 24.97 13.83 4.55
CA THR A 145 24.98 14.67 5.76
C THR A 145 24.18 15.95 5.61
N GLY A 146 23.75 16.30 4.38
CA GLY A 146 23.06 17.56 4.10
C GLY A 146 23.92 18.82 4.26
N LEU A 147 25.24 18.66 4.42
CA LEU A 147 26.17 19.76 4.68
C LEU A 147 26.58 20.47 3.39
N LEU A 148 26.57 21.81 3.42
CA LEU A 148 27.15 22.67 2.41
C LEU A 148 28.51 23.20 2.87
N LEU A 149 29.54 22.94 2.08
CA LEU A 149 30.90 23.41 2.35
C LEU A 149 31.41 24.26 1.19
N ILE A 150 32.23 25.26 1.49
CA ILE A 150 33.04 25.98 0.52
C ILE A 150 34.44 25.36 0.54
N TYR A 151 34.78 24.64 -0.52
CA TYR A 151 36.10 24.05 -0.74
C TYR A 151 37.03 25.06 -1.42
N ASP A 152 38.19 25.31 -0.81
CA ASP A 152 39.27 26.09 -1.43
C ASP A 152 40.32 25.15 -2.05
N PRO A 153 40.40 25.06 -3.40
CA PRO A 153 41.35 24.20 -4.08
C PRO A 153 42.82 24.64 -3.90
N ARG A 154 43.09 25.89 -3.50
CA ARG A 154 44.47 26.39 -3.31
C ARG A 154 45.06 25.93 -1.99
N THR A 155 44.22 25.79 -0.97
CA THR A 155 44.63 25.44 0.40
C THR A 155 44.17 24.04 0.81
N ASN A 156 43.31 23.40 0.01
CA ASN A 156 42.66 22.12 0.27
C ASN A 156 41.91 22.11 1.63
N ASN A 157 41.25 23.21 1.94
CA ASN A 157 40.46 23.40 3.16
C ASN A 157 38.98 23.60 2.84
N PHE A 158 38.14 23.37 3.84
CA PHE A 158 36.70 23.61 3.77
C PHE A 158 36.29 24.66 4.80
N ASP A 159 35.51 25.64 4.34
CA ASP A 159 34.74 26.52 5.20
C ASP A 159 33.29 26.01 5.24
N GLU A 160 32.73 25.83 6.43
CA GLU A 160 31.33 25.44 6.57
C GLU A 160 30.41 26.62 6.23
N VAL A 161 29.46 26.41 5.32
CA VAL A 161 28.39 27.37 5.11
C VAL A 161 27.41 27.18 6.27
N ARG A 162 27.22 28.20 7.12
CA ARG A 162 26.23 28.14 8.20
C ARG A 162 24.82 28.13 7.63
N THR A 163 24.35 26.96 7.25
CA THR A 163 22.96 26.66 6.93
C THR A 163 22.46 25.61 7.91
N GLY A 164 21.15 25.60 8.21
CA GLY A 164 20.54 24.43 8.83
C GLY A 164 20.65 23.20 7.93
N TYR A 165 20.20 22.04 8.40
CA TYR A 165 20.15 20.79 7.63
C TYR A 165 19.36 20.99 6.32
N ILE A 166 19.90 20.56 5.18
CA ILE A 166 19.28 20.72 3.85
C ILE A 166 19.05 19.33 3.25
N ASP A 167 17.77 18.98 3.04
CA ASP A 167 17.34 17.67 2.49
C ASP A 167 17.58 17.52 0.98
N GLY A 168 17.98 18.58 0.29
CA GLY A 168 18.29 18.55 -1.15
C GLY A 168 18.58 19.93 -1.73
N VAL A 169 19.35 19.94 -2.83
CA VAL A 169 19.67 21.17 -3.59
C VAL A 169 19.27 20.98 -5.04
N ALA A 170 18.40 21.87 -5.52
CA ALA A 170 18.01 21.98 -6.94
C ALA A 170 18.49 23.34 -7.48
N MET A 171 19.00 23.35 -8.71
CA MET A 171 19.31 24.58 -9.43
C MET A 171 18.13 24.97 -10.31
N TYR A 172 17.73 26.24 -10.21
CA TYR A 172 16.67 26.85 -11.00
C TYR A 172 17.30 27.55 -12.22
N THR A 173 16.97 27.12 -13.44
CA THR A 173 17.50 27.68 -14.70
C THR A 173 16.48 28.62 -15.37
N GLY A 174 15.85 29.51 -14.61
CA GLY A 174 14.97 30.56 -15.14
C GLY A 174 15.58 31.96 -15.03
N SER A 175 15.41 32.78 -16.07
CA SER A 175 15.84 34.19 -16.06
C SER A 175 14.95 35.04 -15.15
N VAL A 176 15.46 35.42 -13.99
CA VAL A 176 14.87 36.48 -13.16
C VAL A 176 15.66 37.76 -13.46
N LEU A 177 14.98 38.77 -14.01
CA LEU A 177 15.40 40.16 -14.27
C LEU A 177 16.02 40.47 -15.64
N SER A 178 15.16 40.82 -16.60
CA SER A 178 15.44 41.90 -17.55
C SER A 178 14.59 43.12 -17.15
N LEU A 179 15.13 43.99 -16.29
CA LEU A 179 14.59 45.34 -16.10
C LEU A 179 15.39 46.32 -16.99
N PRO A 180 14.74 47.16 -17.80
CA PRO A 180 15.43 48.21 -18.55
C PRO A 180 16.00 49.28 -17.62
N ASN A 181 17.16 49.80 -18.01
CA ASN A 181 17.81 51.00 -17.49
C ASN A 181 16.83 52.09 -17.06
N GLU A 182 16.94 52.56 -15.82
CA GLU A 182 17.08 53.99 -15.53
C GLU A 182 17.63 54.21 -14.12
N GLU A 183 18.55 55.15 -14.05
CA GLU A 183 19.44 55.47 -12.94
C GLU A 183 18.70 55.84 -11.64
N ARG A 184 19.13 55.28 -10.52
CA ARG A 184 19.34 56.04 -9.28
C ARG A 184 20.18 55.25 -8.27
N GLN A 185 21.35 55.81 -8.00
CA GLN A 185 22.25 55.45 -6.90
C GLN A 185 21.52 55.44 -5.56
N ILE A 186 21.62 54.34 -4.81
CA ILE A 186 21.63 54.37 -3.35
C ILE A 186 22.68 53.36 -2.85
N GLU A 187 23.81 53.89 -2.40
CA GLU A 187 24.84 53.17 -1.63
C GLU A 187 24.46 53.07 -0.12
N PRO A 188 25.14 52.21 0.66
CA PRO A 188 24.48 51.25 1.53
C PRO A 188 24.50 51.61 3.02
N ARG A 189 23.56 51.06 3.80
CA ARG A 189 23.80 50.66 5.20
C ARG A 189 22.70 49.72 5.73
N SER A 190 23.16 48.60 6.30
CA SER A 190 22.48 47.54 7.08
C SER A 190 21.39 46.71 6.41
N ALA A 191 21.78 45.50 5.99
CA ALA A 191 20.94 44.31 5.88
C ALA A 191 20.44 43.89 7.29
N THR A 192 19.32 43.20 7.53
CA THR A 192 18.40 42.41 6.72
C THR A 192 17.12 42.28 7.56
N ALA A 193 15.94 42.52 7.00
CA ALA A 193 14.68 42.14 7.64
C ALA A 193 13.63 41.74 6.61
N ALA A 194 12.93 40.67 6.97
CA ALA A 194 11.73 40.07 6.40
C ALA A 194 10.67 41.04 5.87
N ALA A 195 9.77 40.51 5.02
CA ALA A 195 8.32 40.45 5.28
C ALA A 195 7.40 40.81 4.08
N PHE A 196 6.51 39.87 3.77
CA PHE A 196 5.06 40.04 3.50
C PHE A 196 4.54 40.52 2.14
N GLY A 197 3.43 39.88 1.72
CA GLY A 197 2.29 40.64 1.17
C GLY A 197 1.38 39.90 0.18
N VAL A 198 0.18 39.54 0.65
CA VAL A 198 -0.95 38.90 -0.04
C VAL A 198 -1.86 39.92 -0.79
N ALA A 199 -2.59 39.43 -1.81
CA ALA A 199 -3.94 39.81 -2.30
C ALA A 199 -4.19 40.80 -3.47
N LEU A 200 -5.02 40.27 -4.40
CA LEU A 200 -6.09 40.85 -5.24
C LEU A 200 -5.85 42.15 -6.04
N LEU A 201 -6.15 42.12 -7.36
CA LEU A 201 -7.28 42.90 -7.91
C LEU A 201 -7.65 42.60 -9.37
N HIS A 202 -8.96 42.74 -9.57
CA HIS A 202 -9.81 42.71 -10.75
C HIS A 202 -9.63 43.95 -11.65
N ASN A 203 -10.14 43.84 -12.89
CA ASN A 203 -10.52 44.89 -13.86
C ASN A 203 -9.46 45.47 -14.82
N ARG A 204 -9.59 45.08 -16.10
CA ARG A 204 -9.58 46.05 -17.22
C ARG A 204 -10.94 46.03 -17.92
N LEU A 205 -11.60 47.18 -17.89
CA LEU A 205 -12.74 47.57 -18.70
C LEU A 205 -12.25 48.09 -20.05
N GLY A 206 -13.01 47.81 -21.11
CA GLY A 206 -12.96 48.57 -22.36
C GLY A 206 -12.64 47.75 -23.60
N ASP A 207 -13.55 46.86 -24.00
CA ASP A 207 -14.29 47.05 -25.27
C ASP A 207 -15.28 45.91 -25.53
N MET A 208 -16.33 46.23 -26.29
CA MET A 208 -17.46 45.40 -26.73
C MET A 208 -18.72 45.39 -25.84
N ILE A 209 -19.43 46.52 -25.87
CA ILE A 209 -20.88 46.59 -25.59
C ILE A 209 -21.66 46.18 -26.85
N LYS A 210 -22.33 45.03 -26.85
CA LYS A 210 -23.63 44.82 -27.54
C LYS A 210 -24.53 43.85 -26.76
N LYS A 211 -25.53 44.45 -26.10
CA LYS A 211 -26.85 44.04 -25.56
C LYS A 211 -27.20 42.57 -25.19
N PRO A 212 -28.04 42.37 -24.14
CA PRO A 212 -28.14 41.11 -23.39
C PRO A 212 -29.27 40.19 -23.86
N ASN A 213 -29.05 38.87 -23.78
CA ASN A 213 -30.13 37.88 -23.70
C ASN A 213 -30.06 37.16 -22.35
N LYS A 214 -31.19 37.14 -21.64
CA LYS A 214 -31.40 36.53 -20.33
C LYS A 214 -31.11 35.03 -20.38
N VAL A 215 -30.20 34.54 -19.53
CA VAL A 215 -30.10 33.12 -19.19
C VAL A 215 -30.06 32.97 -17.67
N ASN A 216 -30.97 32.15 -17.16
CA ASN A 216 -31.21 31.85 -15.76
C ASN A 216 -29.94 31.35 -15.03
N HIS A 217 -29.53 32.02 -13.96
CA HIS A 217 -28.57 31.47 -13.00
C HIS A 217 -29.22 30.37 -12.18
N ARG A 218 -28.95 29.09 -12.52
CA ARG A 218 -28.89 28.04 -11.50
C ARG A 218 -27.59 28.24 -10.73
N LYS A 219 -27.67 28.50 -9.42
CA LYS A 219 -26.50 28.43 -8.52
C LYS A 219 -25.86 27.05 -8.69
N ALA A 220 -24.60 26.98 -9.10
CA ALA A 220 -23.81 25.76 -8.98
C ALA A 220 -23.70 25.44 -7.47
N SER A 221 -24.24 24.31 -7.01
CA SER A 221 -24.01 23.90 -5.63
C SER A 221 -22.55 23.48 -5.49
N MET A 222 -21.90 23.86 -4.40
CA MET A 222 -20.55 23.37 -4.13
C MET A 222 -20.58 21.84 -4.04
N LYS A 223 -19.63 21.18 -4.71
CA LYS A 223 -19.50 19.73 -4.69
C LYS A 223 -18.95 19.32 -3.32
N LYS A 224 -19.69 18.49 -2.59
CA LYS A 224 -19.25 17.96 -1.29
C LYS A 224 -18.14 16.91 -1.48
N THR A 225 -17.22 16.84 -0.53
CA THR A 225 -16.05 15.94 -0.55
C THR A 225 -16.16 14.87 0.53
N ILE A 226 -15.91 13.62 0.15
CA ILE A 226 -15.71 12.49 1.07
C ILE A 226 -14.20 12.28 1.20
N VAL A 227 -13.70 12.18 2.42
CA VAL A 227 -12.29 11.83 2.66
C VAL A 227 -12.21 10.36 3.08
N LEU A 228 -11.36 9.58 2.42
CA LEU A 228 -11.10 8.18 2.74
C LEU A 228 -9.70 8.05 3.36
N TYR A 229 -9.58 7.33 4.47
CA TYR A 229 -8.32 7.08 5.18
C TYR A 229 -8.11 5.56 5.36
N PRO A 230 -7.49 4.88 4.38
CA PRO A 230 -7.54 3.42 4.21
C PRO A 230 -6.58 2.58 5.07
N GLY A 231 -5.82 3.17 5.98
CA GLY A 231 -4.78 2.45 6.73
C GLY A 231 -3.62 1.98 5.83
N LEU A 232 -2.93 0.90 6.24
CA LEU A 232 -1.75 0.37 5.54
C LEU A 232 -1.96 -0.98 4.86
N PHE A 233 -3.02 -1.71 5.17
CA PHE A 233 -3.23 -3.04 4.60
C PHE A 233 -3.91 -2.95 3.22
N VAL A 234 -3.33 -3.59 2.19
CA VAL A 234 -3.94 -3.63 0.85
C VAL A 234 -5.32 -4.30 0.86
N SER A 235 -5.54 -5.28 1.75
CA SER A 235 -6.84 -5.89 1.97
C SER A 235 -7.91 -4.91 2.47
N HIS A 236 -7.53 -3.76 3.01
CA HIS A 236 -8.44 -2.70 3.43
C HIS A 236 -8.51 -1.58 2.38
N PHE A 237 -7.36 -1.25 1.79
CA PHE A 237 -7.25 -0.25 0.73
C PHE A 237 -8.13 -0.59 -0.49
N ALA A 238 -8.03 -1.80 -1.02
CA ALA A 238 -8.76 -2.20 -2.23
C ALA A 238 -10.29 -2.06 -2.11
N PRO A 239 -10.97 -2.61 -1.07
CA PRO A 239 -12.40 -2.44 -0.93
C PRO A 239 -12.80 -1.00 -0.58
N MET A 240 -11.95 -0.23 0.12
CA MET A 240 -12.22 1.20 0.34
C MET A 240 -12.17 2.01 -0.96
N MET A 241 -11.26 1.67 -1.88
CA MET A 241 -11.22 2.28 -3.22
C MET A 241 -12.44 1.91 -4.07
N GLN A 242 -12.99 0.71 -3.91
CA GLN A 242 -14.27 0.34 -4.54
C GLN A 242 -15.44 1.09 -3.92
N LEU A 243 -15.41 1.36 -2.61
CA LEU A 243 -16.40 2.22 -1.97
C LEU A 243 -16.33 3.67 -2.52
N ALA A 244 -15.14 4.17 -2.83
CA ALA A 244 -14.92 5.48 -3.44
C ALA A 244 -15.73 5.67 -4.72
N ASP A 245 -15.83 4.61 -5.54
CA ASP A 245 -16.57 4.64 -6.80
C ASP A 245 -18.06 4.94 -6.61
N PHE A 246 -18.68 4.40 -5.56
CA PHE A 246 -20.09 4.64 -5.26
C PHE A 246 -20.32 6.06 -4.73
N PHE A 247 -19.38 6.64 -3.99
CA PHE A 247 -19.44 8.05 -3.62
C PHE A 247 -19.37 8.97 -4.84
N VAL A 248 -18.49 8.65 -5.80
CA VAL A 248 -18.38 9.38 -7.07
C VAL A 248 -19.68 9.31 -7.87
N GLU A 249 -20.33 8.15 -7.92
CA GLU A 249 -21.63 7.98 -8.61
C GLU A 249 -22.74 8.85 -8.04
N GLU A 250 -22.75 9.07 -6.71
CA GLU A 250 -23.69 9.97 -6.03
C GLU A 250 -23.28 11.46 -6.14
N GLY A 251 -22.24 11.76 -6.93
CA GLY A 251 -21.84 13.12 -7.25
C GLY A 251 -20.88 13.76 -6.25
N TYR A 252 -20.28 13.00 -5.34
CA TYR A 252 -19.25 13.52 -4.43
C TYR A 252 -17.89 13.66 -5.12
N ALA A 253 -17.07 14.59 -4.63
CA ALA A 253 -15.62 14.52 -4.83
C ALA A 253 -15.06 13.53 -3.80
N VAL A 254 -14.05 12.76 -4.16
CA VAL A 254 -13.40 11.84 -3.22
C VAL A 254 -11.93 12.18 -3.11
N ALA A 255 -11.46 12.35 -1.88
CA ALA A 255 -10.06 12.54 -1.55
C ALA A 255 -9.57 11.36 -0.71
N VAL A 256 -8.48 10.72 -1.10
CA VAL A 256 -7.88 9.60 -0.36
C VAL A 256 -6.64 10.12 0.34
N ALA A 257 -6.63 10.10 1.68
CA ALA A 257 -5.47 10.45 2.49
C ALA A 257 -4.58 9.20 2.65
N LEU A 258 -3.59 9.05 1.77
CA LEU A 258 -2.71 7.89 1.74
C LEU A 258 -1.52 8.11 2.67
N ILE A 259 -1.33 7.19 3.61
CA ILE A 259 -0.15 7.19 4.49
C ILE A 259 1.08 6.82 3.67
N ASP A 260 2.14 7.62 3.77
CA ASP A 260 3.41 7.37 3.09
C ASP A 260 4.39 6.64 4.03
N ILE A 261 4.43 5.31 3.95
CA ILE A 261 5.40 4.52 4.71
C ILE A 261 6.60 4.17 3.82
N THR A 262 7.82 4.33 4.35
CA THR A 262 8.96 3.59 3.79
C THR A 262 8.76 2.12 4.05
N MET A 263 8.16 1.45 3.09
CA MET A 263 8.31 0.01 2.96
C MET A 263 9.56 -0.24 2.14
N ASP A 264 10.73 0.07 2.72
CA ASP A 264 12.02 -0.32 2.12
C ASP A 264 12.12 -1.86 1.98
N HIS A 265 11.16 -2.61 2.56
CA HIS A 265 11.11 -4.07 2.58
C HIS A 265 9.86 -4.71 1.95
N ASP A 266 8.85 -3.96 1.48
CA ASP A 266 7.66 -4.56 0.82
C ASP A 266 7.24 -3.84 -0.47
N VAL A 267 8.05 -4.10 -1.52
CA VAL A 267 7.80 -3.66 -2.89
C VAL A 267 6.45 -4.17 -3.43
N ALA A 268 5.95 -5.30 -2.92
CA ALA A 268 4.71 -5.91 -3.40
C ALA A 268 3.48 -5.09 -2.95
N LEU A 269 3.45 -4.62 -1.70
CA LEU A 269 2.40 -3.74 -1.19
C LEU A 269 2.35 -2.41 -1.96
N ALA A 270 3.50 -1.75 -2.10
CA ALA A 270 3.60 -0.47 -2.83
C ALA A 270 3.16 -0.62 -4.30
N THR A 271 3.54 -1.73 -4.94
CA THR A 271 3.11 -2.05 -6.31
C THR A 271 1.61 -2.28 -6.40
N ALA A 272 1.02 -3.01 -5.45
CA ALA A 272 -0.43 -3.28 -5.43
C ALA A 272 -1.23 -1.98 -5.23
N VAL A 273 -0.86 -1.15 -4.25
CA VAL A 273 -1.47 0.17 -4.03
C VAL A 273 -1.30 1.05 -5.27
N GLY A 274 -0.11 1.10 -5.85
CA GLY A 274 0.17 1.87 -7.06
C GLY A 274 -0.71 1.47 -8.26
N ARG A 275 -0.94 0.17 -8.46
CA ARG A 275 -1.84 -0.34 -9.51
C ARG A 275 -3.28 0.10 -9.30
N ILE A 276 -3.79 0.01 -8.07
CA ILE A 276 -5.16 0.43 -7.73
C ILE A 276 -5.33 1.94 -7.90
N ILE A 277 -4.31 2.74 -7.53
CA ILE A 277 -4.34 4.18 -7.75
C ILE A 277 -4.34 4.50 -9.25
N ALA A 278 -3.55 3.78 -10.05
CA ALA A 278 -3.49 3.99 -11.50
C ALA A 278 -4.80 3.64 -12.23
N SER A 279 -5.63 2.75 -11.67
CA SER A 279 -6.95 2.41 -12.21
C SER A 279 -8.09 3.28 -11.66
N ALA A 280 -7.83 4.15 -10.68
CA ALA A 280 -8.86 4.98 -10.05
C ALA A 280 -9.46 6.01 -11.02
N LYS A 281 -10.74 6.35 -10.82
CA LYS A 281 -11.43 7.37 -11.62
C LYS A 281 -10.80 8.76 -11.41
N PRO A 282 -10.77 9.64 -12.44
CA PRO A 282 -10.17 10.99 -12.32
C PRO A 282 -10.80 11.90 -11.25
N SER A 283 -12.01 11.59 -10.79
CA SER A 283 -12.70 12.30 -9.71
C SER A 283 -12.27 11.89 -8.30
N ILE A 284 -11.42 10.85 -8.20
CA ILE A 284 -10.78 10.40 -6.97
C ILE A 284 -9.37 10.98 -6.94
N THR A 285 -9.11 11.87 -5.99
CA THR A 285 -7.78 12.46 -5.81
C THR A 285 -7.06 11.76 -4.68
N VAL A 286 -5.90 11.17 -4.97
CA VAL A 286 -5.06 10.53 -3.95
C VAL A 286 -4.00 11.51 -3.46
N HIS A 287 -4.06 11.83 -2.18
CA HIS A 287 -3.14 12.72 -1.49
C HIS A 287 -2.22 11.91 -0.59
N ARG A 288 -0.94 11.86 -0.94
CA ARG A 288 0.09 11.28 -0.07
C ARG A 288 0.34 12.24 1.10
N LEU A 289 0.15 11.75 2.31
CA LEU A 289 0.41 12.51 3.52
C LEU A 289 1.92 12.72 3.69
N PRO A 290 2.35 13.87 4.25
CA PRO A 290 3.76 14.12 4.54
C PRO A 290 4.37 12.99 5.37
N ARG A 291 5.59 12.58 5.00
CA ARG A 291 6.34 11.55 5.70
C ARG A 291 6.66 11.99 7.13
N ILE A 292 6.41 11.13 8.09
CA ILE A 292 6.83 11.35 9.48
C ILE A 292 8.33 11.06 9.64
N GLN A 293 9.03 11.87 10.44
CA GLN A 293 10.44 11.64 10.80
C GLN A 293 10.57 10.37 11.65
N ASP A 294 11.61 9.56 11.43
CA ASP A 294 11.88 8.35 12.22
C ASP A 294 10.65 7.44 12.40
N PRO A 295 9.99 6.95 11.33
CA PRO A 295 8.79 6.14 11.46
C PRO A 295 9.06 4.89 12.32
N PRO A 296 8.08 4.41 13.09
CA PRO A 296 8.22 3.17 13.84
C PRO A 296 8.66 2.03 12.90
N ALA A 297 9.57 1.17 13.36
CA ALA A 297 9.90 -0.03 12.62
C ALA A 297 8.65 -0.92 12.53
N ILE A 298 8.10 -1.07 11.34
CA ILE A 298 7.09 -2.09 11.05
C ILE A 298 7.90 -3.34 10.70
N THR A 299 8.09 -4.19 11.70
CA THR A 299 8.74 -5.49 11.54
C THR A 299 7.80 -6.46 10.84
N ASN A 300 8.35 -7.42 10.09
CA ASN A 300 7.60 -8.58 9.61
C ASN A 300 7.60 -9.68 10.68
N ASP A 301 7.24 -9.32 11.91
CA ASP A 301 7.09 -10.28 13.01
C ASP A 301 5.83 -9.98 13.83
N GLU A 302 5.65 -10.71 14.93
CA GLU A 302 4.53 -10.55 15.86
C GLU A 302 4.29 -9.10 16.34
N ARG A 303 5.28 -8.20 16.23
CA ARG A 303 5.20 -6.78 16.60
C ARG A 303 4.73 -5.87 15.47
N MET A 304 4.47 -6.39 14.26
CA MET A 304 3.97 -5.61 13.11
C MET A 304 2.78 -4.72 13.49
N LEU A 305 1.80 -5.26 14.22
CA LEU A 305 0.61 -4.52 14.64
C LEU A 305 0.94 -3.39 15.64
N LEU A 306 1.93 -3.55 16.52
CA LEU A 306 2.36 -2.47 17.42
C LEU A 306 2.96 -1.31 16.61
N GLY A 307 3.84 -1.63 15.66
CA GLY A 307 4.41 -0.65 14.74
C GLY A 307 3.33 0.03 13.88
N TYR A 308 2.32 -0.73 13.43
CA TYR A 308 1.17 -0.22 12.71
C TYR A 308 0.40 0.82 13.52
N TYR A 309 -0.08 0.47 14.72
CA TYR A 309 -0.91 1.37 15.52
C TYR A 309 -0.15 2.62 15.96
N GLU A 310 1.14 2.49 16.32
CA GLU A 310 1.98 3.65 16.62
C GLU A 310 2.18 4.53 15.37
N THR A 311 2.34 3.94 14.19
CA THR A 311 2.43 4.68 12.93
C THR A 311 1.15 5.47 12.68
N ILE A 312 -0.02 4.83 12.77
CA ILE A 312 -1.32 5.52 12.61
C ILE A 312 -1.43 6.69 13.58
N ARG A 313 -1.10 6.49 14.86
CA ARG A 313 -1.18 7.52 15.90
C ARG A 313 -0.31 8.73 15.56
N ARG A 314 0.87 8.53 14.97
CA ARG A 314 1.78 9.60 14.54
C ARG A 314 1.31 10.28 13.25
N TYR A 315 0.58 9.57 12.39
CA TYR A 315 -0.02 10.14 11.19
C TYR A 315 -1.28 10.99 11.44
N ASN A 316 -1.77 11.04 12.68
CA ASN A 316 -2.87 11.94 13.06
C ASN A 316 -2.55 13.42 12.79
N GLU A 317 -1.32 13.89 13.03
CA GLU A 317 -0.97 15.29 12.73
C GLU A 317 -0.91 15.56 11.21
N PRO A 318 -0.22 14.77 10.39
CA PRO A 318 -0.32 14.87 8.92
C PRO A 318 -1.75 14.83 8.38
N LEU A 319 -2.61 13.93 8.92
CA LEU A 319 -4.02 13.86 8.54
C LEU A 319 -4.76 15.15 8.91
N ARG A 320 -4.50 15.69 10.10
CA ARG A 320 -5.09 16.95 10.58
C ARG A 320 -4.72 18.12 9.68
N GLU A 321 -3.45 18.26 9.33
CA GLU A 321 -2.95 19.29 8.41
C GLU A 321 -3.62 19.16 7.04
N PHE A 322 -3.70 17.93 6.51
CA PHE A 322 -4.38 17.66 5.25
C PHE A 322 -5.85 18.07 5.29
N LEU A 323 -6.62 17.65 6.29
CA LEU A 323 -8.03 18.04 6.45
C LEU A 323 -8.18 19.57 6.60
N CYS A 324 -7.24 20.24 7.26
CA CYS A 324 -7.23 21.69 7.37
C CYS A 324 -6.95 22.41 6.03
N SER A 325 -6.19 21.78 5.13
CA SER A 325 -5.84 22.31 3.81
C SER A 325 -7.01 22.29 2.82
N LEU A 326 -7.99 21.40 3.02
CA LEU A 326 -9.19 21.32 2.18
C LEU A 326 -10.13 22.50 2.50
N GLN A 327 -10.22 23.44 1.56
CA GLN A 327 -11.01 24.68 1.69
C GLN A 327 -12.14 24.77 0.66
N PRO A 328 -13.34 25.26 1.03
CA PRO A 328 -13.75 25.57 2.41
C PRO A 328 -13.93 24.30 3.23
N ARG A 329 -13.62 24.29 4.53
CA ARG A 329 -13.77 23.07 5.36
C ARG A 329 -15.20 22.52 5.38
N THR A 330 -16.20 23.37 5.17
CA THR A 330 -17.61 22.97 5.03
C THR A 330 -17.88 22.12 3.78
N SER A 331 -16.93 22.05 2.84
CA SER A 331 -17.01 21.12 1.71
C SER A 331 -16.77 19.68 2.14
N ILE A 332 -16.06 19.42 3.25
CA ILE A 332 -15.84 18.07 3.76
C ILE A 332 -17.16 17.59 4.37
N HIS A 333 -17.74 16.57 3.75
CA HIS A 333 -19.01 16.02 4.20
C HIS A 333 -18.81 15.04 5.36
N THR A 334 -17.83 14.15 5.21
CA THR A 334 -17.47 13.15 6.21
C THR A 334 -16.09 12.58 5.91
N VAL A 335 -15.47 11.99 6.93
CA VAL A 335 -14.28 11.13 6.80
C VAL A 335 -14.70 9.67 7.00
N VAL A 336 -14.19 8.76 6.16
CA VAL A 336 -14.31 7.31 6.35
C VAL A 336 -12.92 6.79 6.70
N VAL A 337 -12.79 6.29 7.93
CA VAL A 337 -11.54 5.84 8.55
C VAL A 337 -11.51 4.32 8.53
N ASP A 338 -10.40 3.71 8.11
CA ASP A 338 -10.23 2.27 8.23
C ASP A 338 -10.33 1.83 9.71
N ALA A 339 -11.01 0.72 10.00
CA ALA A 339 -11.33 0.33 11.38
C ALA A 339 -10.08 0.14 12.28
N PRO A 340 -8.99 -0.52 11.85
CA PRO A 340 -7.72 -0.51 12.56
C PRO A 340 -7.13 0.90 12.79
N SER A 341 -7.49 1.90 12.00
CA SER A 341 -7.04 3.29 12.14
C SER A 341 -7.94 4.16 13.01
N VAL A 342 -8.74 3.57 13.91
CA VAL A 342 -9.74 4.25 14.76
C VAL A 342 -9.18 5.44 15.57
N ASP A 343 -7.88 5.47 15.87
CA ASP A 343 -7.25 6.62 16.55
C ASP A 343 -7.31 7.91 15.75
N ALA A 344 -7.49 7.84 14.42
CA ALA A 344 -7.72 9.01 13.58
C ALA A 344 -9.06 9.72 13.86
N LEU A 345 -10.00 9.07 14.58
CA LEU A 345 -11.24 9.70 15.01
C LEU A 345 -11.00 10.93 15.90
N ASP A 346 -9.88 10.98 16.64
CA ASP A 346 -9.53 12.14 17.47
C ASP A 346 -9.35 13.41 16.63
N VAL A 347 -8.75 13.28 15.45
CA VAL A 347 -8.59 14.39 14.48
C VAL A 347 -9.95 14.87 13.99
N THR A 348 -10.83 13.94 13.60
CA THR A 348 -12.16 14.28 13.08
C THR A 348 -13.02 14.97 14.14
N ARG A 349 -12.91 14.55 15.41
CA ARG A 349 -13.60 15.14 16.55
C ARG A 349 -13.09 16.53 16.88
N GLU A 350 -11.77 16.74 16.85
CA GLU A 350 -11.16 18.08 17.00
C GLU A 350 -11.71 19.05 15.94
N LEU A 351 -11.77 18.59 14.68
CA LEU A 351 -12.21 19.38 13.54
C LEU A 351 -13.74 19.44 13.38
N ARG A 352 -14.50 18.72 14.22
CA ARG A 352 -15.97 18.59 14.18
C ARG A 352 -16.49 18.14 12.81
N VAL A 353 -15.78 17.19 12.20
CA VAL A 353 -16.19 16.54 10.95
C VAL A 353 -16.79 15.18 11.29
N PRO A 354 -17.98 14.83 10.75
CA PRO A 354 -18.53 13.49 10.93
C PRO A 354 -17.56 12.42 10.46
N ALA A 355 -17.50 11.31 11.18
CA ALA A 355 -16.56 10.24 10.91
C ALA A 355 -17.21 8.86 11.04
N TYR A 356 -16.97 8.03 10.04
CA TYR A 356 -17.43 6.65 9.97
C TYR A 356 -16.22 5.73 9.96
N THR A 357 -16.31 4.56 10.59
CA THR A 357 -15.29 3.53 10.40
C THR A 357 -15.69 2.58 9.28
N PHE A 358 -14.71 2.08 8.54
CA PHE A 358 -14.90 1.07 7.51
C PHE A 358 -14.26 -0.25 7.94
N PHE A 359 -15.07 -1.29 8.05
CA PHE A 359 -14.63 -2.66 8.28
C PHE A 359 -14.59 -3.40 6.94
N ALA A 360 -13.39 -3.72 6.49
CA ALA A 360 -13.13 -4.59 5.34
C ALA A 360 -13.39 -6.08 5.65
N THR A 361 -14.23 -6.38 6.65
CA THR A 361 -14.60 -7.73 7.10
C THR A 361 -16.14 -7.87 7.15
N ASN A 362 -16.64 -8.99 7.68
CA ASN A 362 -18.06 -9.31 7.76
C ASN A 362 -18.75 -8.80 9.03
N ALA A 363 -20.10 -8.79 9.03
CA ALA A 363 -20.89 -8.32 10.17
C ALA A 363 -20.71 -9.20 11.42
N SER A 364 -20.51 -10.50 11.25
CA SER A 364 -20.28 -11.43 12.36
C SER A 364 -19.01 -11.05 13.14
N ALA A 365 -17.91 -10.76 12.45
CA ALA A 365 -16.67 -10.30 13.04
C ALA A 365 -16.84 -8.92 13.71
N VAL A 366 -17.57 -7.99 13.08
CA VAL A 366 -17.90 -6.69 13.68
C VAL A 366 -18.69 -6.85 14.98
N ALA A 367 -19.65 -7.78 15.03
CA ALA A 367 -20.41 -8.07 16.26
C ALA A 367 -19.49 -8.56 17.38
N VAL A 368 -18.48 -9.38 17.07
CA VAL A 368 -17.44 -9.77 18.05
C VAL A 368 -16.63 -8.54 18.47
N PHE A 369 -16.06 -7.78 17.54
CA PHE A 369 -15.19 -6.65 17.86
C PHE A 369 -15.86 -5.55 18.67
N LEU A 370 -17.16 -5.30 18.50
CA LEU A 370 -17.89 -4.33 19.32
C LEU A 370 -18.10 -4.81 20.76
N GLN A 371 -18.32 -6.11 20.95
CA GLN A 371 -18.68 -6.68 22.25
C GLN A 371 -17.46 -7.14 23.04
N LEU A 372 -16.37 -7.55 22.37
CA LEU A 372 -15.22 -8.22 22.96
C LEU A 372 -14.64 -7.54 24.21
N PRO A 373 -14.47 -6.20 24.24
CA PRO A 373 -13.94 -5.54 25.44
C PRO A 373 -14.83 -5.60 26.68
N TRP A 374 -16.09 -6.01 26.51
CA TRP A 374 -17.15 -5.92 27.50
C TRP A 374 -17.78 -7.28 27.85
N ILE A 375 -17.38 -8.36 27.17
CA ILE A 375 -17.88 -9.73 27.40
C ILE A 375 -17.44 -10.25 28.77
N LEU A 376 -16.18 -10.00 29.14
CA LEU A 376 -15.65 -10.37 30.45
C LEU A 376 -16.07 -9.28 31.46
N ARG A 377 -17.05 -9.59 32.33
CA ARG A 377 -17.66 -8.60 33.25
C ARG A 377 -16.70 -8.09 34.33
N SER A 378 -16.99 -6.89 34.83
CA SER A 378 -16.18 -6.09 35.76
C SER A 378 -16.24 -6.49 37.25
N GLU A 379 -16.61 -7.72 37.60
CA GLU A 379 -16.66 -8.15 39.01
C GLU A 379 -15.78 -9.40 39.24
N GLY A 380 -14.77 -9.26 40.11
CA GLY A 380 -13.83 -10.31 40.50
C GLY A 380 -12.64 -10.51 39.55
N ARG A 381 -11.73 -11.43 39.90
CA ARG A 381 -10.69 -11.91 38.97
C ARG A 381 -11.36 -12.80 37.93
N GLN A 382 -11.65 -12.24 36.76
CA GLN A 382 -12.12 -13.02 35.61
C GLN A 382 -10.96 -13.76 34.97
N PRO A 383 -11.20 -14.95 34.40
CA PRO A 383 -10.22 -15.58 33.53
C PRO A 383 -10.01 -14.73 32.28
N SER A 384 -8.76 -14.60 31.88
CA SER A 384 -8.36 -14.02 30.59
C SER A 384 -8.86 -14.88 29.42
N PHE A 385 -8.95 -14.31 28.23
CA PHE A 385 -9.26 -15.11 27.03
C PHE A 385 -8.22 -16.20 26.79
N ARG A 386 -6.96 -15.98 27.20
CA ARG A 386 -5.93 -17.02 27.23
C ARG A 386 -6.31 -18.20 28.12
N GLU A 387 -6.61 -17.94 29.39
CA GLU A 387 -7.01 -18.99 30.34
C GLU A 387 -8.28 -19.72 29.88
N LEU A 388 -9.21 -19.00 29.23
CA LEU A 388 -10.41 -19.59 28.65
C LEU A 388 -10.12 -20.46 27.42
N ALA A 389 -9.15 -20.07 26.58
CA ALA A 389 -8.72 -20.86 25.44
C ALA A 389 -7.99 -22.14 25.87
N GLU A 390 -7.21 -22.10 26.96
CA GLU A 390 -6.50 -23.27 27.52
C GLU A 390 -7.44 -24.36 28.05
N VAL A 391 -8.68 -24.01 28.38
CA VAL A 391 -9.72 -24.95 28.83
C VAL A 391 -10.79 -25.22 27.76
N ASP A 392 -10.50 -24.88 26.50
CA ASP A 392 -11.41 -25.05 25.35
C ASP A 392 -12.81 -24.43 25.56
N ALA A 393 -12.88 -23.30 26.28
CA ALA A 393 -14.14 -22.60 26.47
C ALA A 393 -14.65 -22.00 25.16
N SER A 394 -15.97 -21.79 25.09
CA SER A 394 -16.65 -21.17 23.95
C SER A 394 -17.23 -19.80 24.32
N LEU A 395 -17.29 -18.91 23.34
CA LEU A 395 -17.90 -17.58 23.43
C LEU A 395 -19.32 -17.62 22.87
N ASP A 396 -20.28 -17.23 23.70
CA ASP A 396 -21.66 -16.96 23.31
C ASP A 396 -21.81 -15.45 23.10
N ILE A 397 -21.72 -15.02 21.84
CA ILE A 397 -21.77 -13.61 21.45
C ILE A 397 -23.05 -13.36 20.66
N PRO A 398 -23.92 -12.45 21.13
CA PRO A 398 -25.10 -12.02 20.38
C PRO A 398 -24.73 -11.67 18.92
N GLY A 399 -25.38 -12.36 17.98
CA GLY A 399 -25.16 -12.16 16.55
C GLY A 399 -24.24 -13.19 15.88
N VAL A 400 -23.56 -14.06 16.62
CA VAL A 400 -22.54 -14.98 16.09
C VAL A 400 -22.84 -16.41 16.53
N PRO A 401 -22.56 -17.44 15.70
CA PRO A 401 -22.58 -18.83 16.16
C PRO A 401 -21.64 -19.04 17.36
N LEU A 402 -21.97 -20.00 18.22
CA LEU A 402 -21.09 -20.41 19.32
C LEU A 402 -19.71 -20.78 18.75
N MET A 403 -18.65 -20.18 19.27
CA MET A 403 -17.28 -20.43 18.79
C MET A 403 -16.27 -20.61 19.93
N PRO A 404 -15.27 -21.48 19.78
CA PRO A 404 -14.15 -21.57 20.72
C PRO A 404 -13.45 -20.23 20.91
N VAL A 405 -13.00 -19.94 22.14
CA VAL A 405 -12.22 -18.73 22.44
C VAL A 405 -10.90 -18.72 21.64
N SER A 406 -10.33 -19.89 21.37
CA SER A 406 -9.14 -20.07 20.52
C SER A 406 -9.32 -19.62 19.05
N HIS A 407 -10.55 -19.31 18.62
CA HIS A 407 -10.85 -18.72 17.31
C HIS A 407 -10.74 -17.19 17.29
N LEU A 408 -10.54 -16.52 18.43
CA LEU A 408 -10.18 -15.10 18.41
C LEU A 408 -8.81 -14.90 17.74
N MET A 409 -8.54 -13.66 17.33
CA MET A 409 -7.20 -13.27 16.89
C MET A 409 -6.18 -13.54 18.00
N GLY A 410 -4.98 -14.04 17.63
CA GLY A 410 -3.96 -14.45 18.60
C GLY A 410 -3.59 -13.37 19.61
N GLN A 411 -3.64 -12.11 19.19
CA GLN A 411 -3.34 -10.95 20.04
C GLN A 411 -4.34 -10.76 21.19
N TYR A 412 -5.58 -11.27 21.08
CA TYR A 412 -6.54 -11.29 22.18
C TYR A 412 -6.31 -12.48 23.14
N LEU A 413 -5.47 -13.44 22.76
CA LEU A 413 -5.12 -14.62 23.56
C LEU A 413 -3.76 -14.47 24.26
N GLU A 414 -3.13 -13.30 24.14
CA GLU A 414 -1.91 -12.99 24.88
C GLU A 414 -2.19 -12.71 26.36
N ASP A 415 -1.10 -12.62 27.15
CA ASP A 415 -1.20 -12.20 28.55
C ASP A 415 -1.84 -10.80 28.63
N PRO A 416 -2.86 -10.57 29.50
CA PRO A 416 -3.47 -9.26 29.66
C PRO A 416 -2.50 -8.12 30.01
N GLU A 417 -1.34 -8.45 30.58
CA GLU A 417 -0.29 -7.49 30.89
C GLU A 417 0.65 -7.20 29.71
N SER A 418 0.61 -8.00 28.64
CA SER A 418 1.38 -7.77 27.43
C SER A 418 1.01 -6.45 26.76
N GLU A 419 1.99 -5.84 26.09
CA GLU A 419 1.79 -4.60 25.34
C GLU A 419 0.81 -4.79 24.18
N MET A 420 0.95 -5.89 23.42
CA MET A 420 0.08 -6.21 22.30
C MET A 420 -1.39 -6.35 22.71
N TYR A 421 -1.68 -7.10 23.78
CA TYR A 421 -3.04 -7.23 24.28
C TYR A 421 -3.62 -5.88 24.68
N LYS A 422 -2.85 -5.04 25.39
CA LYS A 422 -3.28 -3.71 25.83
C LYS A 422 -3.59 -2.79 24.65
N VAL A 423 -2.74 -2.78 23.62
CA VAL A 423 -2.95 -1.98 22.41
C VAL A 423 -4.17 -2.47 21.64
N MET A 424 -4.29 -3.78 21.39
CA MET A 424 -5.43 -4.36 20.68
C MET A 424 -6.75 -4.11 21.40
N MET A 425 -6.81 -4.32 22.71
CA MET A 425 -8.00 -4.01 23.51
C MET A 425 -8.29 -2.51 23.57
N GLY A 426 -7.25 -1.67 23.58
CA GLY A 426 -7.35 -0.21 23.48
C GLY A 426 -8.09 0.21 22.22
N VAL A 427 -7.59 -0.21 21.05
CA VAL A 427 -8.19 0.03 19.73
C VAL A 427 -9.62 -0.52 19.66
N THR A 428 -9.83 -1.75 20.11
CA THR A 428 -11.14 -2.42 20.03
C THR A 428 -12.21 -1.71 20.86
N ARG A 429 -11.85 -1.13 22.01
CA ARG A 429 -12.77 -0.33 22.85
C ARG A 429 -13.30 0.92 22.15
N ARG A 430 -12.59 1.42 21.14
CA ARG A 430 -12.97 2.62 20.39
C ARG A 430 -13.92 2.34 19.24
N ASN A 431 -14.12 1.07 18.86
CA ASN A 431 -15.05 0.68 17.78
C ASN A 431 -16.48 1.25 17.90
N PRO A 432 -17.03 1.52 19.10
CA PRO A 432 -18.34 2.18 19.26
C PRO A 432 -18.31 3.73 19.20
N GLU A 433 -17.15 4.37 19.03
CA GLU A 433 -17.01 5.84 18.98
C GLU A 433 -17.49 6.56 17.69
N PRO A 434 -17.45 5.98 16.47
CA PRO A 434 -17.76 6.73 15.26
C PRO A 434 -19.26 7.04 15.13
N ASP A 435 -19.59 7.96 14.23
CA ASP A 435 -20.98 8.33 13.92
C ASP A 435 -21.75 7.19 13.22
N GLY A 436 -21.02 6.24 12.64
CA GLY A 436 -21.56 5.01 12.08
C GLY A 436 -20.47 4.06 11.60
N ILE A 437 -20.86 2.83 11.32
CA ILE A 437 -19.94 1.75 10.95
C ILE A 437 -20.34 1.23 9.58
N VAL A 438 -19.42 1.29 8.63
CA VAL A 438 -19.58 0.79 7.27
C VAL A 438 -18.94 -0.58 7.17
N VAL A 439 -19.67 -1.60 6.71
CA VAL A 439 -19.22 -3.00 6.70
C VAL A 439 -19.30 -3.55 5.28
N ASN A 440 -18.22 -4.19 4.82
CA ASN A 440 -18.17 -4.83 3.51
C ASN A 440 -18.92 -6.18 3.52
N THR A 441 -20.25 -6.16 3.69
CA THR A 441 -21.11 -7.34 3.62
C THR A 441 -22.48 -7.00 3.03
N VAL A 442 -23.25 -8.01 2.65
CA VAL A 442 -24.65 -7.86 2.25
C VAL A 442 -25.54 -8.24 3.43
N ALA A 443 -26.47 -7.39 3.84
CA ALA A 443 -27.25 -7.60 5.06
C ALA A 443 -27.97 -8.97 5.13
N SER A 444 -28.50 -9.45 4.00
CA SER A 444 -29.19 -10.75 3.92
C SER A 444 -28.26 -11.96 3.90
N LEU A 445 -26.94 -11.76 3.75
CA LEU A 445 -25.93 -12.81 3.90
C LEU A 445 -25.72 -13.16 5.38
N GLU A 446 -25.87 -12.18 6.28
CA GLU A 446 -25.59 -12.30 7.72
C GLU A 446 -26.75 -11.80 8.59
N PRO A 447 -27.98 -12.34 8.41
CA PRO A 447 -29.16 -11.78 9.06
C PRO A 447 -29.07 -11.84 10.60
N ARG A 448 -28.40 -12.85 11.17
CA ARG A 448 -28.21 -12.98 12.63
C ARG A 448 -27.33 -11.86 13.17
N ALA A 449 -26.16 -11.64 12.57
CA ALA A 449 -25.23 -10.60 13.00
C ALA A 449 -25.83 -9.21 12.81
N VAL A 450 -26.47 -8.96 11.66
CA VAL A 450 -27.11 -7.67 11.35
C VAL A 450 -28.24 -7.36 12.33
N ALA A 451 -29.05 -8.36 12.70
CA ALA A 451 -30.10 -8.16 13.70
C ALA A 451 -29.54 -7.79 15.08
N ALA A 452 -28.45 -8.44 15.51
CA ALA A 452 -27.78 -8.13 16.78
C ALA A 452 -27.14 -6.74 16.76
N LEU A 453 -26.46 -6.37 15.67
CA LEU A 453 -25.87 -5.05 15.45
C LEU A 453 -26.91 -3.92 15.45
N GLY A 454 -28.14 -4.23 15.05
CA GLY A 454 -29.27 -3.31 15.11
C GLY A 454 -29.91 -3.17 16.50
N ASP A 455 -29.57 -4.01 17.50
CA ASP A 455 -30.14 -3.90 18.85
C ASP A 455 -29.47 -2.74 19.62
N PRO A 456 -30.23 -1.72 20.06
CA PRO A 456 -29.68 -0.62 20.86
C PRO A 456 -29.09 -1.05 22.22
N ARG A 457 -29.35 -2.30 22.65
CA ARG A 457 -28.88 -2.88 23.90
C ARG A 457 -27.70 -3.83 23.71
N LEU A 458 -27.16 -3.96 22.49
CA LEU A 458 -26.01 -4.81 22.20
C LEU A 458 -24.83 -4.49 23.14
N LEU A 459 -24.57 -3.20 23.34
CA LEU A 459 -23.54 -2.71 24.23
C LEU A 459 -24.14 -2.20 25.55
N PRO A 460 -23.41 -2.31 26.67
CA PRO A 460 -23.87 -1.76 27.94
C PRO A 460 -24.12 -0.25 27.82
N ALA A 461 -25.17 0.25 28.49
CA ALA A 461 -25.51 1.68 28.48
C ALA A 461 -24.40 2.58 29.07
N SER A 462 -23.46 2.01 29.84
CA SER A 462 -22.26 2.69 30.34
C SER A 462 -21.20 2.94 29.27
N VAL A 463 -21.24 2.21 28.15
CA VAL A 463 -20.27 2.31 27.05
C VAL A 463 -20.72 3.35 26.04
N CYS A 464 -21.93 3.22 25.51
CA CYS A 464 -22.51 4.16 24.56
C CYS A 464 -24.01 4.30 24.81
N LYS A 465 -24.53 5.53 24.64
CA LYS A 465 -25.98 5.78 24.75
C LYS A 465 -26.80 5.05 23.67
N ARG A 466 -26.18 4.82 22.52
CA ARG A 466 -26.73 4.09 21.38
C ARG A 466 -25.58 3.50 20.58
N THR A 467 -25.70 2.23 20.21
CA THR A 467 -24.78 1.58 19.25
C THR A 467 -24.76 2.39 17.94
N PRO A 468 -23.58 2.69 17.35
CA PRO A 468 -23.52 3.35 16.06
C PRO A 468 -24.32 2.57 14.99
N PRO A 469 -25.04 3.26 14.09
CA PRO A 469 -25.73 2.60 13.00
C PRO A 469 -24.72 1.83 12.12
N VAL A 470 -25.09 0.62 11.73
CA VAL A 470 -24.28 -0.24 10.88
C VAL A 470 -24.84 -0.27 9.45
N TYR A 471 -23.99 0.04 8.47
CA TYR A 471 -24.32 0.08 7.05
C TYR A 471 -23.60 -1.05 6.32
N CYS A 472 -24.37 -2.07 5.92
CA CYS A 472 -23.86 -3.17 5.11
C CYS A 472 -23.81 -2.75 3.63
N VAL A 473 -22.61 -2.42 3.13
CA VAL A 473 -22.39 -1.86 1.78
C VAL A 473 -21.55 -2.78 0.89
N GLY A 474 -21.68 -4.09 1.04
CA GLY A 474 -21.04 -5.08 0.17
C GLY A 474 -21.90 -5.50 -1.02
N PRO A 475 -21.38 -6.30 -1.97
CA PRO A 475 -19.97 -6.64 -2.09
C PRO A 475 -19.16 -5.47 -2.66
N LEU A 476 -18.05 -5.16 -1.99
CA LEU A 476 -16.95 -4.37 -2.54
C LEU A 476 -15.88 -5.40 -2.94
N VAL A 477 -15.95 -5.82 -4.20
CA VAL A 477 -14.99 -6.74 -4.85
C VAL A 477 -14.60 -6.18 -6.22
N ALA A 478 -13.40 -6.49 -6.71
CA ALA A 478 -12.90 -5.93 -7.96
C ALA A 478 -13.74 -6.38 -9.17
N ALA A 479 -13.90 -5.48 -10.15
CA ALA A 479 -14.58 -5.84 -11.39
C ALA A 479 -13.70 -6.77 -12.26
N PRO A 480 -14.30 -7.65 -13.09
CA PRO A 480 -13.53 -8.48 -13.99
C PRO A 480 -12.74 -7.62 -14.99
N GLY A 481 -11.46 -7.94 -15.21
CA GLY A 481 -10.64 -7.27 -16.23
C GLY A 481 -9.91 -6.00 -15.76
N GLU A 482 -9.94 -5.69 -14.47
CA GLU A 482 -9.06 -4.67 -13.88
C GLU A 482 -7.58 -5.09 -13.91
N THR A 483 -7.29 -6.40 -13.96
CA THR A 483 -5.94 -6.90 -14.22
C THR A 483 -5.66 -6.93 -15.72
N LYS A 484 -4.82 -5.99 -16.20
CA LYS A 484 -4.36 -5.96 -17.59
C LYS A 484 -3.24 -7.00 -17.78
N GLY A 485 -3.55 -8.12 -18.44
CA GLY A 485 -2.58 -9.10 -18.94
C GLY A 485 -3.14 -10.52 -19.03
N GLU A 486 -2.81 -11.25 -20.10
CA GLU A 486 -3.12 -12.69 -20.19
C GLU A 486 -2.14 -13.46 -19.29
N HIS A 487 -2.56 -13.81 -18.07
CA HIS A 487 -1.79 -14.68 -17.19
C HIS A 487 -1.89 -16.13 -17.69
N GLU A 488 -0.77 -16.87 -17.68
CA GLU A 488 -0.69 -18.24 -18.22
C GLU A 488 -1.72 -19.21 -17.61
N CYS A 489 -2.08 -19.00 -16.34
CA CYS A 489 -3.06 -19.84 -15.66
C CYS A 489 -4.47 -19.72 -16.25
N LEU A 490 -4.84 -18.56 -16.80
CA LEU A 490 -6.15 -18.36 -17.43
C LEU A 490 -6.24 -19.19 -18.72
N ALA A 491 -5.18 -19.18 -19.53
CA ALA A 491 -5.10 -20.01 -20.74
C ALA A 491 -5.09 -21.51 -20.42
N TRP A 492 -4.55 -21.91 -19.27
CA TRP A 492 -4.64 -23.30 -18.79
C TRP A 492 -6.06 -23.65 -18.34
N LEU A 493 -6.73 -22.76 -17.60
CA LEU A 493 -8.10 -22.93 -17.14
C LEU A 493 -9.10 -23.05 -18.29
N ASP A 494 -8.89 -22.32 -19.40
CA ASP A 494 -9.74 -22.36 -20.58
C ASP A 494 -9.86 -23.77 -21.20
N LYS A 495 -8.82 -24.59 -21.03
CA LYS A 495 -8.75 -25.96 -21.55
C LYS A 495 -9.42 -26.98 -20.63
N GLN A 496 -9.88 -26.57 -19.45
CA GLN A 496 -10.46 -27.47 -18.46
C GLN A 496 -11.99 -27.55 -18.56
N PRO A 497 -12.61 -28.70 -18.21
CA PRO A 497 -14.06 -28.82 -18.10
C PRO A 497 -14.65 -27.85 -17.07
N GLU A 498 -15.94 -27.51 -17.23
CA GLU A 498 -16.67 -26.67 -16.28
C GLU A 498 -16.63 -27.27 -14.86
N ARG A 499 -16.43 -26.41 -13.86
CA ARG A 499 -16.41 -26.74 -12.42
C ARG A 499 -15.54 -27.96 -12.05
N SER A 500 -14.43 -28.16 -12.75
CA SER A 500 -13.56 -29.33 -12.58
C SER A 500 -12.25 -29.05 -11.85
N VAL A 501 -11.92 -27.77 -11.64
CA VAL A 501 -10.65 -27.31 -11.08
C VAL A 501 -10.82 -26.88 -9.63
N VAL A 502 -9.94 -27.39 -8.77
CA VAL A 502 -9.71 -26.93 -7.40
C VAL A 502 -8.70 -25.79 -7.43
N PHE A 503 -9.10 -24.60 -7.01
CA PHE A 503 -8.19 -23.48 -6.85
C PHE A 503 -7.70 -23.42 -5.41
N LEU A 504 -6.39 -23.29 -5.20
CA LEU A 504 -5.77 -23.16 -3.88
C LEU A 504 -4.97 -21.87 -3.81
N CYS A 505 -5.37 -20.96 -2.93
CA CYS A 505 -4.68 -19.69 -2.69
C CYS A 505 -4.91 -19.20 -1.25
N PHE A 506 -3.83 -18.87 -0.56
CA PHE A 506 -3.82 -18.51 0.86
C PHE A 506 -3.48 -17.03 1.13
N GLY A 507 -3.57 -16.17 0.11
CA GLY A 507 -3.36 -14.72 0.25
C GLY A 507 -1.91 -14.25 0.06
N ILE A 508 -1.62 -13.02 0.47
CA ILE A 508 -0.36 -12.29 0.16
C ILE A 508 0.56 -12.13 1.39
N LEU A 509 0.04 -12.15 2.62
CA LEU A 509 0.86 -11.88 3.81
C LEU A 509 1.93 -12.97 4.02
N GLY A 510 3.19 -12.57 3.89
CA GLY A 510 4.36 -13.45 3.78
C GLY A 510 4.67 -14.27 5.03
N GLU A 511 4.36 -13.77 6.23
CA GLU A 511 4.68 -14.43 7.51
C GLU A 511 3.96 -15.76 7.77
N VAL A 512 2.88 -16.03 7.05
CA VAL A 512 2.06 -17.23 7.26
C VAL A 512 2.07 -18.12 6.02
N CYS A 513 3.26 -18.29 5.44
CA CYS A 513 3.51 -19.35 4.47
C CYS A 513 3.47 -20.71 5.16
N HIS A 514 2.93 -21.71 4.47
CA HIS A 514 3.00 -23.10 4.91
C HIS A 514 4.46 -23.56 5.02
N THR A 515 4.75 -24.41 6.01
CA THR A 515 6.04 -25.10 6.12
C THR A 515 6.26 -25.99 4.91
N GLU A 516 7.52 -26.34 4.63
CA GLU A 516 7.84 -27.31 3.55
C GLU A 516 7.10 -28.65 3.75
N GLU A 517 7.02 -29.12 4.99
CA GLU A 517 6.25 -30.32 5.34
C GLU A 517 4.77 -30.18 4.96
N GLN A 518 4.14 -29.05 5.30
CA GLN A 518 2.75 -28.81 4.96
C GLN A 518 2.53 -28.67 3.43
N LEU A 519 3.48 -28.08 2.69
CA LEU A 519 3.43 -28.03 1.22
C LEU A 519 3.48 -29.44 0.61
N LYS A 520 4.31 -30.34 1.17
CA LYS A 520 4.38 -31.73 0.73
C LYS A 520 3.07 -32.48 0.99
N GLU A 521 2.46 -32.32 2.16
CA GLU A 521 1.15 -32.92 2.47
C GLU A 521 0.05 -32.40 1.53
N ILE A 522 0.03 -31.10 1.23
CA ILE A 522 -0.90 -30.52 0.25
C ILE A 522 -0.68 -31.16 -1.13
N ALA A 523 0.56 -31.26 -1.59
CA ALA A 523 0.89 -31.85 -2.89
C ALA A 523 0.42 -33.32 -2.97
N LEU A 524 0.72 -34.13 -1.94
CA LEU A 524 0.31 -35.52 -1.87
C LEU A 524 -1.21 -35.68 -1.86
N GLY A 525 -1.92 -34.86 -1.07
CA GLY A 525 -3.38 -34.89 -1.02
C GLY A 525 -4.05 -34.49 -2.34
N LEU A 526 -3.51 -33.45 -3.01
CA LEU A 526 -3.97 -33.04 -4.34
C LEU A 526 -3.72 -34.14 -5.38
N GLU A 527 -2.55 -34.76 -5.37
CA GLU A 527 -2.21 -35.87 -6.26
C GLU A 527 -3.18 -37.05 -6.08
N SER A 528 -3.43 -37.44 -4.82
CA SER A 528 -4.30 -38.56 -4.45
C SER A 528 -5.78 -38.28 -4.73
N SER A 529 -6.22 -37.02 -4.66
CA SER A 529 -7.59 -36.62 -5.00
C SER A 529 -7.96 -36.87 -6.46
N ARG A 530 -6.96 -36.97 -7.36
CA ARG A 530 -7.12 -37.10 -8.81
C ARG A 530 -7.91 -35.96 -9.50
N HIS A 531 -8.31 -34.92 -8.77
CA HIS A 531 -8.95 -33.74 -9.34
C HIS A 531 -7.93 -32.84 -10.04
N ARG A 532 -8.44 -31.96 -10.90
CA ARG A 532 -7.63 -30.91 -11.49
C ARG A 532 -7.41 -29.82 -10.46
N PHE A 533 -6.24 -29.21 -10.45
CA PHE A 533 -5.96 -28.14 -9.49
C PHE A 533 -5.13 -27.02 -10.11
N LEU A 534 -5.38 -25.81 -9.62
CA LEU A 534 -4.53 -24.63 -9.81
C LEU A 534 -4.09 -24.19 -8.42
N TRP A 535 -2.79 -24.23 -8.16
CA TRP A 535 -2.25 -23.95 -6.83
C TRP A 535 -1.23 -22.82 -6.87
N VAL A 536 -1.48 -21.76 -6.11
CA VAL A 536 -0.53 -20.66 -5.89
C VAL A 536 0.41 -21.03 -4.75
N VAL A 537 1.70 -21.22 -5.06
CA VAL A 537 2.74 -21.56 -4.09
C VAL A 537 3.62 -20.35 -3.80
N ARG A 538 3.92 -20.16 -2.52
CA ARG A 538 4.92 -19.21 -2.00
C ARG A 538 6.00 -19.99 -1.27
N ALA A 539 7.23 -19.49 -1.28
CA ALA A 539 8.31 -20.08 -0.51
C ALA A 539 8.04 -19.91 1.00
N PRO A 540 8.33 -20.93 1.83
CA PRO A 540 8.36 -20.77 3.28
C PRO A 540 9.37 -19.68 3.67
N ILE A 541 9.06 -18.89 4.70
CA ILE A 541 10.03 -17.94 5.26
C ILE A 541 11.06 -18.71 6.09
N SER A 542 12.33 -18.65 5.69
CA SER A 542 13.45 -19.11 6.50
C SER A 542 13.80 -18.05 7.55
N LYS A 543 13.89 -18.44 8.83
CA LYS A 543 14.36 -17.56 9.91
C LYS A 543 15.87 -17.27 9.84
N GLU A 544 16.60 -17.96 8.97
CA GLU A 544 18.08 -17.92 8.91
C GLU A 544 18.62 -17.10 7.72
N LEU A 545 17.76 -16.69 6.78
CA LEU A 545 18.16 -15.95 5.58
C LEU A 545 17.60 -14.51 5.62
N PRO A 546 18.38 -13.49 5.20
CA PRO A 546 17.89 -12.12 5.13
C PRO A 546 16.71 -12.00 4.15
N GLU A 547 15.72 -11.17 4.51
CA GLU A 547 14.43 -11.02 3.80
C GLU A 547 14.55 -10.75 2.29
N SER A 548 15.66 -10.14 1.87
CA SER A 548 16.00 -9.88 0.47
C SER A 548 16.21 -11.14 -0.39
N THR A 549 16.22 -12.34 0.21
CA THR A 549 16.34 -13.64 -0.47
C THR A 549 15.03 -14.39 -0.60
N HIS A 550 13.88 -13.83 -0.19
CA HIS A 550 12.55 -14.40 -0.45
C HIS A 550 12.16 -14.22 -1.92
N GLY A 551 12.93 -14.86 -2.80
CA GLY A 551 12.74 -14.89 -4.23
C GLY A 551 11.72 -15.93 -4.69
N ASN A 552 11.64 -16.06 -6.01
CA ASN A 552 10.79 -17.01 -6.73
C ASN A 552 10.92 -18.44 -6.14
N PRO A 553 9.85 -19.09 -5.64
CA PRO A 553 9.95 -20.39 -4.98
C PRO A 553 10.58 -21.46 -5.87
N ASP A 554 11.54 -22.19 -5.32
CA ASP A 554 12.07 -23.40 -5.93
C ASP A 554 11.08 -24.55 -5.70
N LEU A 555 10.27 -24.84 -6.72
CA LEU A 555 9.22 -25.86 -6.62
C LEU A 555 9.80 -27.27 -6.56
N ASP A 556 10.99 -27.50 -7.11
CA ASP A 556 11.61 -28.83 -7.09
C ASP A 556 12.12 -29.16 -5.68
N ALA A 557 12.54 -28.15 -4.90
CA ALA A 557 12.89 -28.30 -3.49
C ALA A 557 11.65 -28.42 -2.57
N LEU A 558 10.57 -27.68 -2.88
CA LEU A 558 9.41 -27.55 -1.99
C LEU A 558 8.35 -28.65 -2.17
N LEU A 559 8.34 -29.33 -3.31
CA LEU A 559 7.32 -30.33 -3.66
C LEU A 559 7.93 -31.73 -3.70
N PRO A 560 7.13 -32.80 -3.52
CA PRO A 560 7.63 -34.17 -3.63
C PRO A 560 8.26 -34.44 -5.00
N ASP A 561 9.37 -35.19 -5.02
CA ASP A 561 10.11 -35.55 -6.24
C ASP A 561 9.17 -36.03 -7.35
N GLY A 562 9.24 -35.39 -8.52
CA GLY A 562 8.45 -35.75 -9.70
C GLY A 562 6.96 -35.38 -9.64
N PHE A 563 6.49 -34.68 -8.61
CA PHE A 563 5.08 -34.27 -8.47
C PHE A 563 4.58 -33.47 -9.68
N LEU A 564 5.35 -32.49 -10.16
CA LEU A 564 4.98 -31.66 -11.30
C LEU A 564 4.79 -32.49 -12.58
N GLU A 565 5.66 -33.48 -12.81
CA GLU A 565 5.55 -34.37 -13.96
C GLU A 565 4.39 -35.38 -13.82
N ARG A 566 4.17 -35.95 -12.62
CA ARG A 566 3.03 -36.88 -12.39
C ARG A 566 1.66 -36.20 -12.49
N THR A 567 1.60 -34.90 -12.20
CA THR A 567 0.36 -34.11 -12.28
C THR A 567 0.23 -33.31 -13.58
N LYS A 568 1.21 -33.41 -14.48
CA LYS A 568 1.24 -32.74 -15.78
C LYS A 568 -0.03 -33.03 -16.57
N GLY A 569 -0.80 -31.99 -16.85
CA GLY A 569 -2.08 -32.06 -17.58
C GLY A 569 -3.33 -32.03 -16.70
N ARG A 570 -3.22 -32.24 -15.39
CA ARG A 570 -4.33 -32.02 -14.43
C ARG A 570 -4.02 -30.96 -13.36
N GLY A 571 -2.75 -30.75 -13.03
CA GLY A 571 -2.29 -29.71 -12.11
C GLY A 571 -1.59 -28.58 -12.83
N LEU A 572 -1.75 -27.36 -12.32
CA LEU A 572 -0.89 -26.21 -12.60
C LEU A 572 -0.46 -25.58 -11.28
N VAL A 573 0.84 -25.43 -11.08
CA VAL A 573 1.41 -24.72 -9.93
C VAL A 573 1.96 -23.40 -10.41
N VAL A 574 1.45 -22.29 -9.84
CA VAL A 574 1.89 -20.93 -10.15
C VAL A 574 2.60 -20.35 -8.95
N LYS A 575 3.66 -19.58 -9.21
CA LYS A 575 4.53 -19.02 -8.18
C LYS A 575 4.04 -17.64 -7.77
N MET A 576 4.03 -17.36 -6.47
CA MET A 576 3.76 -16.05 -5.85
C MET A 576 2.37 -15.45 -6.05
N TRP A 577 1.80 -15.44 -7.24
CA TRP A 577 0.55 -14.73 -7.49
C TRP A 577 -0.24 -15.32 -8.66
N ALA A 578 -1.57 -15.18 -8.60
CA ALA A 578 -2.48 -15.43 -9.70
C ALA A 578 -3.59 -14.36 -9.69
N PRO A 579 -4.20 -14.05 -10.85
CA PRO A 579 -5.37 -13.16 -10.95
C PRO A 579 -6.59 -13.84 -10.31
N GLN A 580 -6.67 -13.80 -8.98
CA GLN A 580 -7.61 -14.59 -8.17
C GLN A 580 -9.08 -14.33 -8.55
N VAL A 581 -9.44 -13.07 -8.81
CA VAL A 581 -10.82 -12.70 -9.18
C VAL A 581 -11.21 -13.36 -10.50
N GLU A 582 -10.32 -13.33 -11.49
CA GLU A 582 -10.50 -13.96 -12.80
C GLU A 582 -10.53 -15.49 -12.69
N VAL A 583 -9.65 -16.07 -11.87
CA VAL A 583 -9.63 -17.52 -11.59
C VAL A 583 -10.93 -17.97 -10.95
N LEU A 584 -11.41 -17.29 -9.91
CA LEU A 584 -12.65 -17.65 -9.21
C LEU A 584 -13.88 -17.53 -10.11
N ARG A 585 -13.93 -16.52 -10.97
CA ARG A 585 -15.01 -16.33 -11.94
C ARG A 585 -14.90 -17.22 -13.18
N HIS A 586 -13.79 -17.91 -13.37
CA HIS A 586 -13.60 -18.76 -14.53
C HIS A 586 -14.51 -20.01 -14.45
N ARG A 587 -15.18 -20.34 -15.57
CA ARG A 587 -16.13 -21.48 -15.67
C ARG A 587 -15.57 -22.82 -15.16
N ALA A 588 -14.25 -23.02 -15.29
CA ALA A 588 -13.60 -24.26 -14.90
C ALA A 588 -13.44 -24.42 -13.39
N THR A 589 -13.49 -23.33 -12.61
CA THR A 589 -13.27 -23.37 -11.17
C THR A 589 -14.49 -23.96 -10.48
N GLY A 590 -14.27 -25.06 -9.75
CA GLY A 590 -15.33 -25.82 -9.07
C GLY A 590 -15.27 -25.74 -7.54
N LEU A 591 -14.10 -25.42 -6.99
CA LEU A 591 -13.84 -25.39 -5.55
C LEU A 591 -12.69 -24.41 -5.25
N PHE A 592 -12.78 -23.71 -4.12
CA PHE A 592 -11.72 -22.84 -3.62
C PHE A 592 -11.22 -23.27 -2.24
N VAL A 593 -9.95 -23.64 -2.12
CA VAL A 593 -9.27 -23.83 -0.82
C VAL A 593 -8.67 -22.50 -0.41
N THR A 594 -9.11 -21.99 0.73
CA THR A 594 -8.83 -20.61 1.14
C THR A 594 -8.49 -20.49 2.61
N HIS A 595 -7.62 -19.53 2.89
CA HIS A 595 -7.34 -19.01 4.23
C HIS A 595 -8.51 -18.30 4.92
N CYS A 596 -9.68 -18.17 4.29
CA CYS A 596 -10.87 -17.50 4.86
C CYS A 596 -10.70 -15.99 5.12
N GLY A 597 -9.71 -15.33 4.52
CA GLY A 597 -9.65 -13.87 4.50
C GLY A 597 -10.90 -13.30 3.83
N TRP A 598 -11.53 -12.30 4.44
CA TRP A 598 -12.89 -11.91 4.04
C TRP A 598 -13.00 -11.47 2.59
N ASN A 599 -12.03 -10.71 2.06
CA ASN A 599 -12.02 -10.34 0.64
C ASN A 599 -12.05 -11.57 -0.28
N SER A 600 -11.20 -12.55 -0.01
CA SER A 600 -11.13 -13.78 -0.82
C SER A 600 -12.38 -14.64 -0.68
N ALA A 601 -12.94 -14.73 0.54
CA ALA A 601 -14.22 -15.39 0.74
C ALA A 601 -15.35 -14.68 -0.03
N PHE A 602 -15.35 -13.35 -0.04
CA PHE A 602 -16.40 -12.58 -0.72
C PHE A 602 -16.27 -12.62 -2.24
N GLU A 603 -15.05 -12.64 -2.77
CA GLU A 603 -14.77 -12.93 -4.19
C GLU A 603 -15.32 -14.31 -4.59
N ALA A 604 -15.12 -15.34 -3.77
CA ALA A 604 -15.65 -16.68 -4.04
C ALA A 604 -17.18 -16.75 -3.93
N ILE A 605 -17.78 -16.08 -2.94
CA ILE A 605 -19.24 -15.94 -2.81
C ILE A 605 -19.82 -15.25 -4.05
N THR A 606 -19.23 -14.15 -4.51
CA THR A 606 -19.69 -13.43 -5.70
C THR A 606 -19.41 -14.17 -7.01
N ALA A 607 -18.52 -15.16 -7.01
CA ALA A 607 -18.31 -16.09 -8.11
C ALA A 607 -19.25 -17.33 -8.05
N GLY A 608 -19.82 -17.63 -6.88
CA GLY A 608 -20.61 -18.85 -6.67
C GLY A 608 -19.76 -20.10 -6.53
N VAL A 609 -18.57 -20.00 -5.92
CA VAL A 609 -17.62 -21.10 -5.76
C VAL A 609 -17.63 -21.58 -4.30
N PRO A 610 -17.91 -22.87 -4.01
CA PRO A 610 -17.87 -23.41 -2.66
C PRO A 610 -16.43 -23.47 -2.14
N MET A 611 -16.28 -23.52 -0.81
CA MET A 611 -14.97 -23.36 -0.19
C MET A 611 -14.56 -24.53 0.73
N ILE A 612 -13.25 -24.79 0.77
CA ILE A 612 -12.60 -25.49 1.88
C ILE A 612 -11.90 -24.42 2.73
N CYS A 613 -12.31 -24.33 3.99
CA CYS A 613 -11.91 -23.30 4.93
C CYS A 613 -10.69 -23.76 5.72
N TRP A 614 -9.57 -23.06 5.53
CA TRP A 614 -8.28 -23.36 6.15
C TRP A 614 -7.64 -22.09 6.74
N PRO A 615 -8.20 -21.56 7.83
CA PRO A 615 -7.79 -20.26 8.38
C PRO A 615 -6.37 -20.29 8.95
N LEU A 616 -5.67 -19.15 8.84
CA LEU A 616 -4.26 -19.02 9.19
C LEU A 616 -4.01 -17.92 10.23
N TYR A 617 -4.53 -16.71 10.02
CA TYR A 617 -4.24 -15.51 10.83
C TYR A 617 -5.44 -14.54 10.90
N ALA A 618 -5.25 -13.41 11.60
CA ALA A 618 -6.27 -12.37 11.80
C ALA A 618 -7.62 -12.97 12.24
N GLU A 619 -8.73 -12.46 11.71
CA GLU A 619 -10.08 -12.89 12.05
C GLU A 619 -10.57 -14.09 11.21
N GLN A 620 -9.68 -14.72 10.43
CA GLN A 620 -10.04 -15.82 9.51
C GLN A 620 -10.71 -17.01 10.21
N LYS A 621 -10.30 -17.30 11.44
CA LYS A 621 -10.92 -18.36 12.26
C LYS A 621 -12.38 -18.02 12.60
N MET A 622 -12.69 -16.75 12.83
CA MET A 622 -14.06 -16.25 13.04
C MET A 622 -14.85 -16.28 11.73
N ASN A 623 -14.24 -15.87 10.62
CA ASN A 623 -14.85 -15.95 9.28
C ASN A 623 -15.24 -17.40 8.95
N LYS A 624 -14.35 -18.36 9.25
CA LYS A 624 -14.61 -19.79 9.08
C LYS A 624 -15.86 -20.23 9.82
N VAL A 625 -16.05 -19.80 11.08
CA VAL A 625 -17.26 -20.16 11.86
C VAL A 625 -18.51 -19.70 11.14
N PHE A 626 -18.57 -18.45 10.67
CA PHE A 626 -19.69 -17.96 9.88
C PHE A 626 -19.89 -18.78 8.59
N MET A 627 -18.81 -19.00 7.83
CA MET A 627 -18.86 -19.68 6.53
C MET A 627 -19.34 -21.14 6.62
N VAL A 628 -18.90 -21.86 7.65
CA VAL A 628 -19.20 -23.29 7.85
C VAL A 628 -20.51 -23.48 8.62
N GLU A 629 -20.67 -22.84 9.77
CA GLU A 629 -21.78 -23.11 10.69
C GLU A 629 -23.09 -22.41 10.30
N GLU A 630 -22.99 -21.20 9.74
CA GLU A 630 -24.16 -20.36 9.45
C GLU A 630 -24.49 -20.28 7.96
N ALA A 631 -23.56 -19.80 7.13
CA ALA A 631 -23.78 -19.64 5.70
C ALA A 631 -23.88 -21.00 4.98
N ARG A 632 -23.13 -22.00 5.47
CA ARG A 632 -23.00 -23.35 4.88
C ARG A 632 -22.54 -23.29 3.43
N ILE A 633 -21.46 -22.56 3.20
CA ILE A 633 -20.83 -22.35 1.88
C ILE A 633 -19.45 -22.99 1.78
N GLY A 634 -19.01 -23.67 2.84
CA GLY A 634 -17.79 -24.44 2.84
C GLY A 634 -17.72 -25.44 3.98
N VAL A 635 -16.66 -26.24 3.95
CA VAL A 635 -16.29 -27.19 5.00
C VAL A 635 -14.93 -26.80 5.57
N GLU A 636 -14.69 -27.06 6.85
CA GLU A 636 -13.34 -26.91 7.40
C GLU A 636 -12.47 -28.13 7.06
N VAL A 637 -11.16 -27.89 6.90
CA VAL A 637 -10.15 -28.94 7.10
C VAL A 637 -10.03 -29.23 8.59
N VAL A 638 -9.68 -30.46 8.95
CA VAL A 638 -9.29 -30.86 10.30
C VAL A 638 -7.77 -30.83 10.42
N GLY A 639 -7.20 -30.56 11.59
CA GLY A 639 -5.75 -30.56 11.79
C GLY A 639 -5.06 -29.18 11.65
N TRP A 640 -5.74 -28.18 11.08
CA TRP A 640 -5.13 -26.86 10.83
C TRP A 640 -4.74 -26.10 12.11
N GLN A 641 -5.37 -26.40 13.25
CA GLN A 641 -4.98 -25.84 14.55
C GLN A 641 -3.81 -26.58 15.19
N GLN A 642 -3.63 -27.85 14.83
CA GLN A 642 -2.62 -28.76 15.39
C GLN A 642 -1.27 -28.65 14.65
N GLY A 643 -1.18 -27.77 13.65
CA GLY A 643 0.06 -27.39 12.96
C GLY A 643 0.35 -28.14 11.66
N LEU A 644 -0.28 -29.30 11.43
CA LEU A 644 -0.14 -30.06 10.19
C LEU A 644 -1.47 -30.71 9.78
N VAL A 645 -1.94 -30.40 8.58
CA VAL A 645 -3.06 -31.06 7.91
C VAL A 645 -2.47 -32.14 7.01
N SER A 646 -2.90 -33.39 7.20
CA SER A 646 -2.38 -34.51 6.44
C SER A 646 -2.89 -34.57 5.00
N ALA A 647 -2.16 -35.26 4.13
CA ALA A 647 -2.51 -35.51 2.76
C ALA A 647 -3.87 -36.22 2.63
N GLU A 648 -4.19 -37.15 3.54
CA GLU A 648 -5.48 -37.85 3.55
C GLU A 648 -6.64 -36.90 3.82
N GLU A 649 -6.45 -35.92 4.71
CA GLU A 649 -7.47 -34.92 5.01
C GLU A 649 -7.67 -33.97 3.82
N VAL A 650 -6.58 -33.53 3.18
CA VAL A 650 -6.65 -32.73 1.94
C VAL A 650 -7.39 -33.49 0.84
N GLU A 651 -7.03 -34.76 0.60
CA GLU A 651 -7.73 -35.62 -0.35
C GLU A 651 -9.22 -35.71 0.00
N ALA A 652 -9.53 -36.06 1.25
CA ALA A 652 -10.89 -36.32 1.70
C ALA A 652 -11.78 -35.09 1.53
N LYS A 653 -11.29 -33.89 1.91
CA LYS A 653 -12.07 -32.65 1.77
C LYS A 653 -12.25 -32.22 0.31
N VAL A 654 -11.21 -32.36 -0.52
CA VAL A 654 -11.32 -32.09 -1.96
C VAL A 654 -12.39 -32.98 -2.58
N ARG A 655 -12.33 -34.29 -2.34
CA ARG A 655 -13.29 -35.25 -2.89
C ARG A 655 -14.69 -35.05 -2.32
N LEU A 656 -14.80 -34.73 -1.03
CA LEU A 656 -16.08 -34.39 -0.40
C LEU A 656 -16.78 -33.26 -1.15
N VAL A 657 -16.10 -32.13 -1.40
CA VAL A 657 -16.74 -30.99 -2.06
C VAL A 657 -16.92 -31.22 -3.55
N MET A 658 -16.01 -31.92 -4.23
CA MET A 658 -16.07 -32.11 -5.67
C MET A 658 -17.01 -33.23 -6.11
N GLU A 659 -17.12 -34.33 -5.35
CA GLU A 659 -17.78 -35.58 -5.79
C GLU A 659 -19.10 -35.89 -5.05
N SER A 660 -19.33 -35.33 -3.86
CA SER A 660 -20.43 -35.76 -2.98
C SER A 660 -21.71 -34.90 -3.09
N GLU A 661 -22.81 -35.43 -2.55
CA GLU A 661 -24.06 -34.69 -2.38
C GLU A 661 -23.89 -33.45 -1.48
N GLU A 662 -23.01 -33.52 -0.47
CA GLU A 662 -22.72 -32.36 0.36
C GLU A 662 -22.07 -31.25 -0.46
N GLY A 663 -21.16 -31.62 -1.37
CA GLY A 663 -20.59 -30.70 -2.35
C GLY A 663 -21.63 -30.01 -3.23
N GLU A 664 -22.65 -30.74 -3.69
CA GLU A 664 -23.76 -30.16 -4.45
C GLU A 664 -24.60 -29.19 -3.61
N ARG A 665 -24.84 -29.51 -2.33
CA ARG A 665 -25.55 -28.60 -1.41
C ARG A 665 -24.77 -27.31 -1.19
N LEU A 666 -23.45 -27.39 -0.97
CA LEU A 666 -22.58 -26.23 -0.84
C LEU A 666 -22.62 -25.36 -2.11
N ARG A 667 -22.56 -25.99 -3.30
CA ARG A 667 -22.69 -25.29 -4.59
C ARG A 667 -24.03 -24.56 -4.73
N ALA A 668 -25.14 -25.20 -4.36
CA ALA A 668 -26.46 -24.58 -4.40
C ALA A 668 -26.53 -23.36 -3.45
N ARG A 669 -26.04 -23.51 -2.22
CA ARG A 669 -26.01 -22.45 -1.20
C ARG A 669 -25.18 -21.24 -1.63
N VAL A 670 -23.97 -21.47 -2.11
CA VAL A 670 -23.12 -20.36 -2.56
C VAL A 670 -23.70 -19.68 -3.81
N ALA A 671 -24.42 -20.40 -4.67
CA ALA A 671 -25.13 -19.81 -5.80
C ALA A 671 -26.29 -18.90 -5.36
N GLU A 672 -27.06 -19.27 -4.33
CA GLU A 672 -28.08 -18.39 -3.73
C GLU A 672 -27.45 -17.09 -3.22
N HIS A 673 -26.33 -17.20 -2.49
CA HIS A 673 -25.61 -16.04 -1.95
C HIS A 673 -24.98 -15.17 -3.05
N ARG A 674 -24.49 -15.79 -4.13
CA ARG A 674 -24.02 -15.09 -5.34
C ARG A 674 -25.12 -14.23 -5.94
N ASP A 675 -26.31 -14.80 -6.11
CA ASP A 675 -27.44 -14.12 -6.75
C ASP A 675 -27.94 -12.94 -5.90
N VAL A 676 -27.94 -13.11 -4.58
CA VAL A 676 -28.18 -12.03 -3.61
C VAL A 676 -27.13 -10.92 -3.75
N ALA A 677 -25.85 -11.27 -3.78
CA ALA A 677 -24.76 -10.31 -3.92
C ALA A 677 -24.83 -9.55 -5.26
N ALA A 678 -25.22 -10.23 -6.34
CA ALA A 678 -25.34 -9.66 -7.69
C ALA A 678 -26.46 -8.61 -7.84
N VAL A 679 -27.43 -8.57 -6.93
CA VAL A 679 -28.51 -7.56 -6.92
C VAL A 679 -28.35 -6.50 -5.83
N ALA A 680 -27.41 -6.65 -4.91
CA ALA A 680 -27.27 -5.81 -3.72
C ALA A 680 -27.04 -4.32 -4.03
N TRP A 681 -26.28 -4.02 -5.09
CA TRP A 681 -25.99 -2.66 -5.56
C TRP A 681 -26.93 -2.16 -6.66
N LYS A 682 -27.85 -3.00 -7.16
CA LYS A 682 -28.85 -2.56 -8.15
C LYS A 682 -29.88 -1.63 -7.50
N ARG A 683 -30.66 -0.92 -8.31
CA ARG A 683 -31.75 -0.08 -7.83
C ARG A 683 -32.71 -0.89 -6.95
N GLY A 684 -32.88 -0.48 -5.70
CA GLY A 684 -33.71 -1.18 -4.71
C GLY A 684 -33.01 -2.33 -3.98
N GLY A 685 -31.73 -2.60 -4.27
CA GLY A 685 -30.91 -3.57 -3.55
C GLY A 685 -30.54 -3.09 -2.14
N SER A 686 -30.27 -4.04 -1.25
CA SER A 686 -30.02 -3.78 0.18
C SER A 686 -28.81 -2.88 0.42
N SER A 687 -27.73 -3.07 -0.33
CA SER A 687 -26.49 -2.31 -0.13
C SER A 687 -26.60 -0.91 -0.69
N ARG A 688 -27.30 -0.73 -1.83
CA ARG A 688 -27.63 0.61 -2.34
C ARG A 688 -28.53 1.37 -1.35
N ALA A 689 -29.48 0.69 -0.70
CA ALA A 689 -30.33 1.28 0.33
C ALA A 689 -29.54 1.66 1.59
N ALA A 690 -28.69 0.77 2.09
CA ALA A 690 -27.82 1.05 3.24
C ALA A 690 -26.85 2.20 2.96
N PHE A 691 -26.29 2.26 1.75
CA PHE A 691 -25.45 3.37 1.31
C PHE A 691 -26.23 4.69 1.21
N GLY A 692 -27.46 4.67 0.69
CA GLY A 692 -28.33 5.85 0.70
C GLY A 692 -28.65 6.33 2.11
N GLN A 693 -28.86 5.42 3.06
CA GLN A 693 -29.06 5.74 4.47
C GLN A 693 -27.80 6.36 5.09
N LEU A 694 -26.62 5.80 4.81
CA LEU A 694 -25.33 6.37 5.21
C LEU A 694 -25.20 7.83 4.78
N LEU A 695 -25.48 8.13 3.50
CA LEU A 695 -25.40 9.50 2.97
C LEU A 695 -26.43 10.44 3.60
N SER A 696 -27.65 9.94 3.86
CA SER A 696 -28.69 10.71 4.54
C SER A 696 -28.28 11.07 5.96
N ASP A 697 -27.74 10.12 6.71
CA ASP A 697 -27.33 10.33 8.10
C ASP A 697 -26.10 11.24 8.20
N ALA A 698 -25.14 11.12 7.28
CA ALA A 698 -24.03 12.07 7.14
C ALA A 698 -24.54 13.49 6.79
N GLY A 699 -25.61 13.57 6.00
CA GLY A 699 -26.39 14.78 5.72
C GLY A 699 -26.84 15.52 6.98
N ASN A 700 -27.42 14.79 7.92
CA ASN A 700 -28.06 15.32 9.13
C ASN A 700 -27.06 15.74 10.20
N LEU A 701 -25.85 15.18 10.19
CA LEU A 701 -24.77 15.53 11.12
C LEU A 701 -23.97 16.77 10.66
N CYS A 702 -24.17 17.20 9.42
CA CYS A 702 -23.47 18.35 8.85
C CYS A 702 -24.07 19.67 9.40
N PRO A 703 -23.28 20.56 10.05
CA PRO A 703 -23.80 21.74 10.78
C PRO A 703 -24.57 22.78 9.96
N GLU A 704 -24.63 22.68 8.63
CA GLU A 704 -25.26 23.68 7.76
C GLU A 704 -26.80 23.68 7.80
N GLN A 705 -27.46 22.75 8.51
CA GLN A 705 -28.93 22.71 8.61
C GLN A 705 -29.52 23.19 9.95
N THR A 706 -28.71 23.56 10.94
CA THR A 706 -29.20 23.91 12.30
C THR A 706 -29.14 25.40 12.62
N LEU A 707 -28.99 26.26 11.61
CA LEU A 707 -29.17 27.71 11.72
C LEU A 707 -30.32 28.15 10.82
N ALA A 708 -31.55 27.90 11.29
CA ALA A 708 -32.77 28.54 10.83
C ALA A 708 -33.39 29.33 11.98
#